data_AF-A0A932IM21-F1
#
_entry.id   AF-A0A932IM21-F1
#
_cell.length_a   1.000
_cell.length_b   1.000
_cell.length_c   1.000
_cell.angle_alpha   90.00
_cell.angle_beta   90.00
_cell.angle_gamma   90.00
#
_symmetry.space_group_name_H-M   'P 1'
#
loop_
_entity.id
_entity.type
_entity.pdbx_description
1 polymer ?
#
loop_
_entity_poly.entity_id
_entity_poly.type
_entity_poly.pdbx_seq_one_letter_code
_entity_poly.pdbx_strand_id
1 'polypeptide(L)'
;EFTEALKGKSRAEIEGDLEDLAAAIDKAINAVLVHNRMAASNEALNRGDEAAKHYRQVGEIQMQRENYEDSLKAFESAKRLDPHDFVSHQKMMKIYEYQKLDEKIIEIGLELGRRFLDNGLFNKAKQLFQNLSTKSPENIEIKRKLLDSYVGLGDKEGAQQELVQLEGKLKEQGKGEEYLQLLQRMVDLNMANQEIRKSLNSALGRQLMWMMTIVASSVGSIALCFIAYFSFTEYQSSTALKRAITSASEAITRGDYKSAEEAILEWNKNYRILFGPNPDDIRQKIRLRETEENIRRFRYLKTLAFEQKNPLTKRNQLSEALSIAKNYSKSEPEILAVQHEIEKELENVISAINQFEKYSQEAKILINESPEEAYRRFHILFDQFSNFPEIQQFKIPYLLQSSPPGARISLIQSTPKDIGKTASLDEDPLIALFNPSELNLLRAELPGYPTLPFEIHRKSPYLLQLTFKRDIQWSFKSNGALSAPLIESEGSLYFTSADGYFYALNAANGSLMWKKHIGIDSESRLAPLVYEKYLCLGSLAGRFLCLDRQQGDWLLPPLDLKSPQFFRPLLHEKGAYLLQGEQILLLPLWSEKDPKKRTEAQIFAKEKESFSCQPEQFEEYLTCASSNRLFVYEKNTGEAFLQRPLSDAVQGTPLLSKESEGLMIYFFTINRTFEKYHLTKNNMKRRSLWPVKPEEKQLFIGNCWVQPLLSSFPPLQETLFFGTTDGHLFAVTMKGREGKLVWHYRVGGSIRSELTAMVSKDRFDLYVPCLDNSVYLFRFTDKELQPTEPLKIYP
;
A
#
# COMPACT_ATOMS: atom_id res chain seq x y z
N GLU A 1 -23.34 -13.50 -15.16
CA GLU A 1 -22.67 -12.48 -15.98
C GLU A 1 -21.32 -12.01 -15.44
N PHE A 2 -21.20 -11.10 -14.46
CA PHE A 2 -19.86 -10.62 -14.02
C PHE A 2 -18.96 -11.70 -13.43
N THR A 3 -19.49 -12.56 -12.55
CA THR A 3 -18.75 -13.71 -12.00
C THR A 3 -18.32 -14.71 -13.08
N GLU A 4 -19.03 -14.76 -14.21
CA GLU A 4 -18.64 -15.57 -15.36
C GLU A 4 -17.60 -14.86 -16.24
N ALA A 5 -17.68 -13.53 -16.38
CA ALA A 5 -16.69 -12.73 -17.09
C ALA A 5 -15.30 -12.73 -16.41
N LEU A 6 -15.24 -13.08 -15.13
CA LEU A 6 -14.00 -13.27 -14.38
C LEU A 6 -13.39 -14.67 -14.57
N LYS A 7 -14.15 -15.65 -15.08
CA LYS A 7 -13.62 -17.00 -15.34
C LYS A 7 -12.65 -16.93 -16.52
N GLY A 8 -11.37 -17.16 -16.25
CA GLY A 8 -10.29 -17.16 -17.24
C GLY A 8 -9.33 -15.96 -17.16
N LYS A 9 -9.63 -14.96 -16.32
CA LYS A 9 -8.68 -13.87 -16.01
C LYS A 9 -7.63 -14.34 -15.00
N SER A 10 -6.41 -13.86 -15.17
CA SER A 10 -5.33 -14.07 -14.19
C SER A 10 -5.55 -13.21 -12.94
N ARG A 11 -4.97 -13.64 -11.81
CA ARG A 11 -5.08 -12.90 -10.54
C ARG A 11 -4.64 -11.43 -10.65
N ALA A 12 -3.58 -11.16 -11.43
CA ALA A 12 -3.07 -9.81 -11.63
C ALA A 12 -4.04 -8.93 -12.44
N GLU A 13 -4.73 -9.48 -13.43
CA GLU A 13 -5.76 -8.76 -14.19
C GLU A 13 -6.97 -8.40 -13.31
N ILE A 14 -7.36 -9.30 -12.41
CA ILE A 14 -8.47 -9.05 -11.46
C ILE A 14 -8.07 -7.99 -10.42
N GLU A 15 -6.83 -8.01 -9.94
CA GLU A 15 -6.31 -7.02 -8.98
C GLU A 15 -6.16 -5.62 -9.63
N GLY A 16 -5.72 -5.55 -10.90
CA GLY A 16 -5.71 -4.29 -11.66
C GLY A 16 -7.10 -3.71 -11.89
N ASP A 17 -8.07 -4.54 -12.31
CA ASP A 17 -9.48 -4.15 -12.46
C ASP A 17 -10.07 -3.62 -11.13
N LEU A 18 -9.64 -4.14 -9.98
CA LEU A 18 -10.07 -3.70 -8.66
C LEU A 18 -9.53 -2.31 -8.30
N GLU A 19 -8.29 -1.98 -8.63
CA GLU A 19 -7.69 -0.66 -8.41
C GLU A 19 -8.41 0.42 -9.25
N ASP A 20 -8.70 0.12 -10.51
CA ASP A 20 -9.46 0.99 -11.40
C ASP A 20 -10.91 1.19 -10.91
N LEU A 21 -11.56 0.13 -10.42
CA LEU A 21 -12.91 0.21 -9.85
C LEU A 21 -12.94 1.02 -8.56
N ALA A 22 -11.94 0.87 -7.68
CA ALA A 22 -11.84 1.64 -6.44
C ALA A 22 -11.71 3.15 -6.72
N ALA A 23 -10.90 3.53 -7.71
CA ALA A 23 -10.77 4.93 -8.14
C ALA A 23 -12.05 5.48 -8.81
N ALA A 24 -12.86 4.61 -9.40
CA ALA A 24 -14.12 4.97 -10.04
C ALA A 24 -15.28 5.19 -9.05
N ILE A 25 -15.27 4.59 -7.84
CA ILE A 25 -16.35 4.72 -6.85
C ILE A 25 -16.65 6.19 -6.51
N ASP A 26 -15.61 7.00 -6.32
CA ASP A 26 -15.75 8.40 -5.93
C ASP A 26 -16.31 9.30 -7.05
N LYS A 27 -16.32 8.80 -8.30
CA LYS A 27 -16.77 9.54 -9.50
C LYS A 27 -18.02 8.95 -10.17
N ALA A 28 -18.48 7.77 -9.73
CA ALA A 28 -19.50 7.02 -10.45
C ALA A 28 -20.94 7.43 -10.09
N ILE A 29 -21.74 7.71 -11.12
CA ILE A 29 -23.20 7.91 -11.03
C ILE A 29 -23.90 6.63 -10.51
N ASN A 30 -23.29 5.45 -10.66
CA ASN A 30 -23.86 4.15 -10.28
C ASN A 30 -22.95 3.34 -9.33
N ALA A 31 -22.82 3.81 -8.08
CA ALA A 31 -22.06 3.15 -7.01
C ALA A 31 -22.44 1.67 -6.77
N VAL A 32 -23.70 1.28 -7.00
CA VAL A 32 -24.18 -0.10 -6.91
C VAL A 32 -23.44 -1.05 -7.85
N LEU A 33 -23.25 -0.64 -9.11
CA LEU A 33 -22.61 -1.48 -10.13
C LEU A 33 -21.13 -1.71 -9.80
N VAL A 34 -20.47 -0.65 -9.31
CA VAL A 34 -19.05 -0.70 -8.96
C VAL A 34 -18.82 -1.60 -7.75
N HIS A 35 -19.61 -1.45 -6.68
CA HIS A 35 -19.50 -2.33 -5.52
C HIS A 35 -19.83 -3.79 -5.82
N ASN A 36 -20.81 -4.08 -6.68
CA ASN A 36 -21.09 -5.45 -7.11
C ASN A 36 -19.92 -6.08 -7.87
N ARG A 37 -19.26 -5.31 -8.75
CA ARG A 37 -18.06 -5.78 -9.45
C ARG A 37 -16.90 -6.04 -8.49
N MET A 38 -16.68 -5.13 -7.53
CA MET A 38 -15.65 -5.33 -6.51
C MET A 38 -15.93 -6.53 -5.60
N ALA A 39 -17.20 -6.76 -5.24
CA ALA A 39 -17.59 -7.92 -4.46
C ALA A 39 -17.30 -9.23 -5.21
N ALA A 40 -17.70 -9.33 -6.49
CA ALA A 40 -17.44 -10.49 -7.33
C ALA A 40 -15.94 -10.73 -7.59
N SER A 41 -15.15 -9.68 -7.81
CA SER A 41 -13.70 -9.77 -7.96
C SER A 41 -13.03 -10.25 -6.67
N ASN A 42 -13.45 -9.76 -5.51
CA ASN A 42 -12.91 -10.22 -4.22
C ASN A 42 -13.33 -11.66 -3.87
N GLU A 43 -14.54 -12.10 -4.25
CA GLU A 43 -14.93 -13.51 -4.16
C GLU A 43 -14.02 -14.40 -5.04
N ALA A 44 -13.73 -13.98 -6.28
CA ALA A 44 -12.85 -14.73 -7.19
C ALA A 44 -11.39 -14.84 -6.66
N LEU A 45 -10.98 -13.90 -5.81
CA LEU A 45 -9.66 -13.88 -5.16
C LEU A 45 -9.63 -14.62 -3.81
N ASN A 46 -10.71 -15.31 -3.41
CA ASN A 46 -10.89 -15.94 -2.09
C ASN A 46 -10.79 -14.95 -0.91
N ARG A 47 -11.18 -13.69 -1.09
CA ARG A 47 -11.18 -12.65 -0.05
C ARG A 47 -12.61 -12.41 0.47
N GLY A 48 -13.15 -13.40 1.20
CA GLY A 48 -14.54 -13.39 1.68
C GLY A 48 -14.92 -12.16 2.51
N ASP A 49 -14.06 -11.75 3.45
CA ASP A 49 -14.31 -10.60 4.33
C ASP A 49 -14.39 -9.27 3.56
N GLU A 50 -13.58 -9.11 2.51
CA GLU A 50 -13.58 -7.90 1.66
C GLU A 50 -14.79 -7.89 0.73
N ALA A 51 -15.13 -9.03 0.13
CA ALA A 51 -16.33 -9.18 -0.66
C ALA A 51 -17.61 -8.90 0.15
N ALA A 52 -17.68 -9.39 1.40
CA ALA A 52 -18.82 -9.14 2.29
C ALA A 52 -19.05 -7.65 2.56
N LYS A 53 -17.96 -6.88 2.78
CA LYS A 53 -18.05 -5.41 2.97
C LYS A 53 -18.66 -4.70 1.76
N HIS A 54 -18.31 -5.12 0.54
CA HIS A 54 -18.84 -4.52 -0.67
C HIS A 54 -20.30 -4.90 -0.92
N TYR A 55 -20.69 -6.16 -0.71
CA TYR A 55 -22.09 -6.56 -0.76
C TYR A 55 -22.95 -5.83 0.27
N ARG A 56 -22.42 -5.57 1.47
CA ARG A 56 -23.11 -4.73 2.46
C ARG A 56 -23.35 -3.31 1.95
N GLN A 57 -22.36 -2.67 1.32
CA GLN A 57 -22.52 -1.34 0.72
C GLN A 57 -23.58 -1.33 -0.39
N VAL A 58 -23.60 -2.36 -1.24
CA VAL A 58 -24.65 -2.55 -2.25
C VAL A 58 -26.02 -2.61 -1.58
N GLY A 59 -26.15 -3.42 -0.53
CA GLY A 59 -27.38 -3.54 0.25
C GLY A 59 -27.85 -2.20 0.82
N GLU A 60 -26.94 -1.41 1.40
CA GLU A 60 -27.26 -0.09 1.96
C GLU A 60 -27.70 0.92 0.90
N ILE A 61 -27.02 0.99 -0.25
CA ILE A 61 -27.38 1.89 -1.34
C ILE A 61 -28.74 1.51 -1.93
N GLN A 62 -29.00 0.21 -2.13
CA GLN A 62 -30.30 -0.25 -2.65
C GLN A 62 -31.43 -0.01 -1.65
N MET A 63 -31.15 -0.12 -0.36
CA MET A 63 -32.11 0.22 0.70
C MET A 63 -32.50 1.70 0.67
N GLN A 64 -31.53 2.60 0.43
CA GLN A 64 -31.80 4.04 0.26
C GLN A 64 -32.60 4.35 -1.00
N ARG A 65 -32.49 3.51 -2.03
CA ARG A 65 -33.27 3.58 -3.28
C ARG A 65 -34.63 2.89 -3.17
N GLU A 66 -35.02 2.44 -1.98
CA GLU A 66 -36.26 1.69 -1.71
C GLU A 66 -36.40 0.37 -2.50
N ASN A 67 -35.32 -0.13 -3.10
CA ASN A 67 -35.29 -1.43 -3.76
C ASN A 67 -34.93 -2.53 -2.74
N TYR A 68 -35.95 -2.93 -1.98
CA TYR A 68 -35.79 -3.85 -0.85
C TYR A 68 -35.41 -5.28 -1.26
N GLU A 69 -35.86 -5.75 -2.43
CA GLU A 69 -35.58 -7.11 -2.89
C GLU A 69 -34.08 -7.30 -3.19
N ASP A 70 -33.49 -6.37 -3.96
CA ASP A 70 -32.07 -6.43 -4.28
C ASP A 70 -31.19 -6.09 -3.07
N SER A 71 -31.69 -5.24 -2.18
CA SER A 71 -31.02 -4.95 -0.90
C SER A 71 -30.91 -6.21 -0.03
N LEU A 72 -31.99 -7.01 0.08
CA LEU A 72 -31.99 -8.27 0.82
C LEU A 72 -31.04 -9.30 0.19
N LYS A 73 -31.05 -9.47 -1.14
CA LYS A 73 -30.10 -10.37 -1.84
C LYS A 73 -28.64 -10.01 -1.56
N ALA A 74 -28.33 -8.71 -1.51
CA ALA A 74 -26.98 -8.23 -1.22
C ALA A 74 -26.59 -8.50 0.24
N PHE A 75 -27.47 -8.25 1.21
CA PHE A 75 -27.20 -8.58 2.61
C PHE A 75 -27.11 -10.08 2.88
N GLU A 76 -27.89 -10.92 2.19
CA GLU A 76 -27.76 -12.38 2.26
C GLU A 76 -26.41 -12.86 1.72
N SER A 77 -25.94 -12.26 0.62
CA SER A 77 -24.62 -12.56 0.05
C SER A 77 -23.49 -12.14 1.01
N ALA A 78 -23.62 -10.98 1.66
CA ALA A 78 -22.69 -10.55 2.71
C ALA A 78 -22.69 -11.54 3.89
N LYS A 79 -23.87 -11.98 4.36
CA LYS A 79 -24.02 -12.97 5.44
C LYS A 79 -23.39 -14.32 5.09
N ARG A 80 -23.51 -14.77 3.84
CA ARG A 80 -22.92 -16.04 3.38
C ARG A 80 -21.40 -16.02 3.48
N LEU A 81 -20.79 -14.89 3.13
CA LEU A 81 -19.34 -14.73 3.08
C LEU A 81 -18.72 -14.40 4.44
N ASP A 82 -19.38 -13.51 5.20
CA ASP A 82 -19.04 -13.21 6.57
C ASP A 82 -20.27 -13.46 7.47
N PRO A 83 -20.36 -14.66 8.07
CA PRO A 83 -21.41 -14.94 9.03
C PRO A 83 -21.44 -13.94 10.19
N HIS A 84 -20.32 -13.28 10.55
CA HIS A 84 -20.20 -12.40 11.71
C HIS A 84 -20.60 -10.94 11.42
N ASP A 85 -21.11 -10.60 10.23
CA ASP A 85 -21.52 -9.23 9.90
C ASP A 85 -22.85 -8.84 10.58
N PHE A 86 -22.74 -8.29 11.79
CA PHE A 86 -23.88 -7.81 12.59
C PHE A 86 -24.69 -6.71 11.90
N VAL A 87 -24.05 -5.90 11.05
CA VAL A 87 -24.69 -4.73 10.42
C VAL A 87 -25.71 -5.20 9.39
N SER A 88 -25.34 -6.18 8.55
CA SER A 88 -26.26 -6.75 7.55
C SER A 88 -27.50 -7.35 8.21
N HIS A 89 -27.35 -8.09 9.32
CA HIS A 89 -28.49 -8.64 10.08
C HIS A 89 -29.44 -7.55 10.57
N GLN A 90 -28.91 -6.45 11.14
CA GLN A 90 -29.73 -5.32 11.61
C GLN A 90 -30.46 -4.61 10.46
N LYS A 91 -29.83 -4.46 9.30
CA LYS A 91 -30.44 -3.82 8.12
C LYS A 91 -31.54 -4.70 7.51
N MET A 92 -31.31 -6.01 7.42
CA MET A 92 -32.33 -6.97 7.00
C MET A 92 -33.55 -6.95 7.92
N MET A 93 -33.37 -6.91 9.23
CA MET A 93 -34.48 -6.78 10.19
C MET A 93 -35.31 -5.51 9.93
N LYS A 94 -34.67 -4.37 9.68
CA LYS A 94 -35.40 -3.12 9.34
C LYS A 94 -36.20 -3.25 8.05
N ILE A 95 -35.65 -3.91 7.02
CA ILE A 95 -36.37 -4.14 5.76
C ILE A 95 -37.59 -5.04 6.01
N TYR A 96 -37.44 -6.10 6.79
CA TYR A 96 -38.58 -6.96 7.13
C TYR A 96 -39.61 -6.27 8.02
N GLU A 97 -39.20 -5.32 8.87
CA GLU A 97 -40.12 -4.43 9.61
C GLU A 97 -40.95 -3.56 8.66
N TYR A 98 -40.34 -2.98 7.62
CA TYR A 98 -41.08 -2.24 6.58
C TYR A 98 -42.06 -3.14 5.81
N GLN A 99 -41.67 -4.38 5.53
CA GLN A 99 -42.50 -5.36 4.82
C GLN A 99 -43.53 -6.07 5.73
N LYS A 100 -43.53 -5.80 7.05
CA LYS A 100 -44.41 -6.44 8.05
C LYS A 100 -44.31 -7.98 8.08
N LEU A 101 -43.12 -8.52 7.85
CA LEU A 101 -42.86 -9.96 7.86
C LEU A 101 -42.33 -10.42 9.23
N ASP A 102 -43.22 -10.51 10.22
CA ASP A 102 -42.84 -10.77 11.62
C ASP A 102 -42.13 -12.11 11.85
N GLU A 103 -42.48 -13.17 11.12
CA GLU A 103 -41.79 -14.48 11.22
C GLU A 103 -40.29 -14.37 10.87
N LYS A 104 -39.95 -13.67 9.78
CA LYS A 104 -38.55 -13.48 9.36
C LYS A 104 -37.77 -12.55 10.30
N ILE A 105 -38.44 -11.57 10.91
CA ILE A 105 -37.84 -10.70 11.92
C ILE A 105 -37.44 -11.52 13.16
N ILE A 106 -38.31 -12.45 13.58
CA ILE A 106 -38.03 -13.33 14.73
C ILE A 106 -36.86 -14.27 14.43
N GLU A 107 -36.83 -14.89 13.26
CA GLU A 107 -35.75 -15.81 12.87
C GLU A 107 -34.38 -15.13 12.88
N ILE A 108 -34.24 -14.01 12.15
CA ILE A 108 -32.98 -13.26 12.08
C ILE A 108 -32.62 -12.63 13.43
N GLY A 109 -33.62 -12.14 14.16
CA GLY A 109 -33.44 -11.55 15.49
C GLY A 109 -32.95 -12.56 16.53
N LEU A 110 -33.44 -13.80 16.49
CA LEU A 110 -32.96 -14.90 17.33
C LEU A 110 -31.50 -15.26 17.00
N GLU A 111 -31.14 -15.34 15.72
CA GLU A 111 -29.76 -15.61 15.30
C GLU A 111 -28.80 -14.51 15.76
N LEU A 112 -29.15 -13.25 15.52
CA LEU A 112 -28.36 -12.08 15.92
C LEU A 112 -28.22 -12.01 17.45
N GLY A 113 -29.30 -12.25 18.18
CA GLY A 113 -29.31 -12.20 19.63
C GLY A 113 -28.51 -13.32 20.29
N ARG A 114 -28.52 -14.55 19.74
CA ARG A 114 -27.63 -15.64 20.20
C ARG A 114 -26.17 -15.23 20.09
N ARG A 115 -25.79 -14.61 18.97
CA ARG A 115 -24.41 -14.14 18.76
C ARG A 115 -24.03 -13.01 19.70
N PHE A 116 -24.95 -12.10 20.04
CA PHE A 116 -24.68 -11.10 21.08
C PHE A 116 -24.43 -11.75 22.44
N LEU A 117 -25.15 -12.82 22.80
CA LEU A 117 -24.91 -13.57 24.03
C LEU A 117 -23.54 -14.27 24.03
N ASP A 118 -23.19 -14.97 22.94
CA ASP A 118 -21.91 -15.70 22.83
C ASP A 118 -20.70 -14.76 22.91
N ASN A 119 -20.84 -13.52 22.41
CA ASN A 119 -19.81 -12.48 22.48
C ASN A 119 -19.86 -11.64 23.77
N GLY A 120 -20.70 -12.00 24.75
CA GLY A 120 -20.83 -11.28 26.03
C GLY A 120 -21.48 -9.89 25.92
N LEU A 121 -22.12 -9.55 24.80
CA LEU A 121 -22.81 -8.28 24.56
C LEU A 121 -24.24 -8.30 25.13
N PHE A 122 -24.37 -8.65 26.41
CA PHE A 122 -25.66 -8.95 27.05
C PHE A 122 -26.66 -7.77 27.04
N ASN A 123 -26.19 -6.52 27.11
CA ASN A 123 -27.06 -5.33 27.02
C ASN A 123 -27.72 -5.19 25.64
N LYS A 124 -26.98 -5.46 24.56
CA LYS A 124 -27.52 -5.42 23.19
C LYS A 124 -28.47 -6.59 22.95
N ALA A 125 -28.14 -7.77 23.47
CA ALA A 125 -29.02 -8.94 23.45
C ALA A 125 -30.34 -8.66 24.17
N LYS A 126 -30.30 -8.08 25.38
CA LYS A 126 -31.48 -7.67 26.16
C LYS A 126 -32.38 -6.74 25.36
N GLN A 127 -31.85 -5.66 24.80
CA GLN A 127 -32.64 -4.70 24.00
C GLN A 127 -33.31 -5.36 22.78
N LEU A 128 -32.56 -6.21 22.07
CA LEU A 128 -33.07 -6.93 20.90
C LEU A 128 -34.20 -7.89 21.28
N PHE A 129 -33.99 -8.74 22.29
CA PHE A 129 -35.00 -9.72 22.71
C PHE A 129 -36.21 -9.08 23.38
N GLN A 130 -36.07 -7.93 24.04
CA GLN A 130 -37.22 -7.15 24.53
C GLN A 130 -38.10 -6.69 23.36
N ASN A 131 -37.50 -6.17 22.29
CA ASN A 131 -38.24 -5.77 21.08
C ASN A 131 -38.87 -6.97 20.35
N LEU A 132 -38.20 -8.13 20.34
CA LEU A 132 -38.78 -9.35 19.77
C LEU A 132 -39.92 -9.91 20.64
N SER A 133 -39.82 -9.78 21.96
CA SER A 133 -40.83 -10.25 22.91
C SER A 133 -42.13 -9.44 22.84
N THR A 134 -42.06 -8.14 22.53
CA THR A 134 -43.28 -7.34 22.27
C THR A 134 -43.99 -7.75 20.99
N LYS A 135 -43.24 -8.17 19.96
CA LYS A 135 -43.78 -8.65 18.68
C LYS A 135 -44.32 -10.08 18.75
N SER A 136 -43.67 -10.96 19.53
CA SER A 136 -44.09 -12.35 19.72
C SER A 136 -44.05 -12.76 21.20
N PRO A 137 -45.06 -12.37 21.99
CA PRO A 137 -45.11 -12.65 23.43
C PRO A 137 -45.16 -14.15 23.75
N GLU A 138 -45.60 -14.98 22.80
CA GLU A 138 -45.80 -16.42 22.94
C GLU A 138 -44.54 -17.26 22.68
N ASN A 139 -43.48 -16.67 22.15
CA ASN A 139 -42.28 -17.42 21.80
C ASN A 139 -41.39 -17.71 23.02
N ILE A 140 -41.42 -18.96 23.48
CA ILE A 140 -40.64 -19.46 24.63
C ILE A 140 -39.13 -19.26 24.43
N GLU A 141 -38.64 -19.41 23.19
CA GLU A 141 -37.22 -19.29 22.91
C GLU A 141 -36.72 -17.85 23.08
N ILE A 142 -37.51 -16.86 22.64
CA ILE A 142 -37.20 -15.44 22.85
C ILE A 142 -37.12 -15.14 24.35
N LYS A 143 -38.11 -15.60 25.13
CA LYS A 143 -38.12 -15.40 26.59
C LYS A 143 -36.91 -16.04 27.27
N ARG A 144 -36.54 -17.25 26.86
CA ARG A 144 -35.35 -17.95 27.38
C ARG A 144 -34.07 -17.17 27.08
N LYS A 145 -33.93 -16.64 25.87
CA LYS A 145 -32.75 -15.85 25.48
C LYS A 145 -32.73 -14.46 26.11
N LEU A 146 -33.90 -13.88 26.37
CA LEU A 146 -34.04 -12.66 27.16
C LEU A 146 -33.60 -12.91 28.62
N LEU A 147 -34.01 -14.04 29.21
CA LEU A 147 -33.53 -14.47 30.52
C LEU A 147 -32.01 -14.66 30.54
N ASP A 148 -31.43 -15.37 29.56
CA ASP A 148 -29.97 -15.52 29.43
C ASP A 148 -29.27 -14.14 29.38
N SER A 149 -29.89 -13.15 28.73
CA SER A 149 -29.37 -11.76 28.65
C SER A 149 -29.38 -11.06 30.02
N TYR A 150 -30.46 -11.18 30.78
CA TYR A 150 -30.54 -10.60 32.13
C TYR A 150 -29.55 -11.25 33.09
N VAL A 151 -29.43 -12.58 33.04
CA VAL A 151 -28.47 -13.34 33.86
C VAL A 151 -27.03 -12.93 33.54
N GLY A 152 -26.68 -12.80 32.25
CA GLY A 152 -25.36 -12.34 31.83
C GLY A 152 -25.01 -10.91 32.27
N LEU A 153 -26.02 -10.04 32.46
CA LEU A 153 -25.85 -8.70 33.02
C LEU A 153 -25.79 -8.67 34.56
N GLY A 154 -26.12 -9.78 35.23
CA GLY A 154 -26.33 -9.79 36.67
C GLY A 154 -27.58 -9.02 37.13
N ASP A 155 -28.49 -8.70 36.20
CA ASP A 155 -29.74 -7.98 36.47
C ASP A 155 -30.78 -8.96 37.04
N LYS A 156 -30.68 -9.19 38.35
CA LYS A 156 -31.48 -10.19 39.09
C LYS A 156 -32.98 -9.88 39.06
N GLU A 157 -33.37 -8.62 39.15
CA GLU A 157 -34.78 -8.21 39.14
C GLU A 157 -35.41 -8.47 37.77
N GLY A 158 -34.74 -8.09 36.68
CA GLY A 158 -35.20 -8.39 35.32
C GLY A 158 -35.26 -9.89 35.02
N ALA A 159 -34.26 -10.65 35.48
CA ALA A 159 -34.24 -12.11 35.34
C ALA A 159 -35.40 -12.78 36.08
N GLN A 160 -35.73 -12.31 37.29
CA GLN A 160 -36.80 -12.85 38.10
C GLN A 160 -38.18 -12.61 37.46
N GLN A 161 -38.42 -11.42 36.90
CA GLN A 161 -39.68 -11.11 36.22
C GLN A 161 -39.90 -12.00 34.98
N GLU A 162 -38.87 -12.21 34.17
CA GLU A 162 -38.97 -13.04 32.96
C GLU A 162 -39.15 -14.53 33.29
N LEU A 163 -38.50 -15.01 34.36
CA LEU A 163 -38.63 -16.39 34.86
C LEU A 163 -40.07 -16.74 35.26
N VAL A 164 -40.76 -15.85 35.99
CA VAL A 164 -42.15 -16.04 36.40
C VAL A 164 -43.07 -16.16 35.17
N GLN A 165 -42.81 -15.35 34.14
CA GLN A 165 -43.58 -15.42 32.89
C GLN A 165 -43.31 -16.70 32.09
N LEU A 166 -42.08 -17.22 32.13
CA LEU A 166 -41.70 -18.50 31.51
C LEU A 166 -42.31 -19.71 32.24
N GLU A 167 -42.34 -19.67 33.59
CA GLU A 167 -42.92 -20.73 34.42
C GLU A 167 -44.41 -20.94 34.12
N GLY A 168 -45.18 -19.85 34.07
CA GLY A 168 -46.61 -19.89 33.75
C GLY A 168 -46.88 -20.55 32.39
N LYS A 169 -46.11 -20.20 31.37
CA LYS A 169 -46.29 -20.71 30.00
C LYS A 169 -45.88 -22.16 29.83
N LEU A 170 -44.77 -22.59 30.44
CA LEU A 170 -44.33 -23.99 30.37
C LEU A 170 -45.30 -24.94 31.09
N LYS A 171 -45.94 -24.44 32.16
CA LYS A 171 -47.00 -25.16 32.88
C LYS A 171 -48.27 -25.30 32.05
N GLU A 172 -48.66 -24.28 31.31
CA GLU A 172 -49.81 -24.31 30.39
C GLU A 172 -49.60 -25.25 29.19
N GLN A 173 -48.37 -25.36 28.67
CA GLN A 173 -48.05 -26.21 27.51
C GLN A 173 -47.73 -27.68 27.87
N GLY A 174 -47.75 -28.06 29.16
CA GLY A 174 -47.59 -29.47 29.59
C GLY A 174 -46.19 -30.07 29.39
N LYS A 175 -45.16 -29.25 29.17
CA LYS A 175 -43.77 -29.70 28.93
C LYS A 175 -43.02 -29.99 30.24
N GLY A 176 -43.34 -31.13 30.87
CA GLY A 176 -42.90 -31.47 32.23
C GLY A 176 -41.39 -31.58 32.46
N GLU A 177 -40.61 -32.07 31.49
CA GLU A 177 -39.14 -32.16 31.63
C GLU A 177 -38.45 -30.80 31.49
N GLU A 178 -38.86 -29.98 30.52
CA GLU A 178 -38.37 -28.61 30.34
C GLU A 178 -38.72 -27.73 31.56
N TYR A 179 -39.87 -27.98 32.18
CA TYR A 179 -40.31 -27.35 33.43
C TYR A 179 -39.39 -27.70 34.62
N LEU A 180 -38.99 -28.96 34.77
CA LEU A 180 -38.07 -29.40 35.83
C LEU A 180 -36.65 -28.83 35.66
N GLN A 181 -36.16 -28.72 34.41
CA GLN A 181 -34.84 -28.12 34.12
C GLN A 181 -34.81 -26.61 34.41
N LEU A 182 -35.88 -25.87 34.09
CA LEU A 182 -35.99 -24.46 34.44
C LEU A 182 -36.01 -24.26 35.96
N LEU A 183 -36.74 -25.11 36.70
CA LEU A 183 -36.80 -25.10 38.16
C LEU A 183 -35.44 -25.37 38.82
N GLN A 184 -34.62 -26.28 38.29
CA GLN A 184 -33.25 -26.49 38.77
C GLN A 184 -32.37 -25.26 38.55
N ARG A 185 -32.41 -24.65 37.36
CA ARG A 185 -31.62 -23.45 37.04
C ARG A 185 -32.00 -22.22 37.88
N MET A 186 -33.26 -22.13 38.30
CA MET A 186 -33.76 -21.11 39.25
C MET A 186 -33.20 -21.29 40.68
N VAL A 187 -33.01 -22.54 41.12
CA VAL A 187 -32.41 -22.85 42.42
C VAL A 187 -30.92 -22.52 42.42
N ASP A 188 -30.20 -22.83 41.33
CA ASP A 188 -28.76 -22.60 41.20
C ASP A 188 -28.37 -21.12 41.16
N LEU A 189 -29.21 -20.25 40.59
CA LEU A 189 -28.99 -18.79 40.56
C LEU A 189 -29.30 -18.09 41.91
N ASN A 190 -29.71 -18.86 42.93
CA ASN A 190 -29.94 -18.39 44.30
C ASN A 190 -31.00 -17.26 44.41
N MET A 191 -32.01 -17.28 43.53
CA MET A 191 -33.09 -16.27 43.45
C MET A 191 -34.43 -16.78 43.99
N ALA A 192 -34.40 -17.76 44.92
CA ALA A 192 -35.58 -18.51 45.32
C ALA A 192 -36.66 -17.65 46.02
N ASN A 193 -37.85 -17.61 45.42
CA ASN A 193 -39.09 -17.26 46.08
C ASN A 193 -39.73 -18.52 46.71
N GLN A 194 -40.41 -18.40 47.85
CA GLN A 194 -40.94 -19.55 48.63
C GLN A 194 -41.90 -20.47 47.83
N GLU A 195 -42.58 -19.93 46.81
CA GLU A 195 -43.53 -20.69 45.98
C GLU A 195 -42.84 -21.71 45.06
N ILE A 196 -41.66 -21.38 44.53
CA ILE A 196 -40.92 -22.21 43.56
C ILE A 196 -40.41 -23.51 44.23
N ARG A 197 -39.99 -23.43 45.50
CA ARG A 197 -39.59 -24.61 46.30
C ARG A 197 -40.76 -25.56 46.61
N LYS A 198 -42.00 -25.05 46.72
CA LYS A 198 -43.19 -25.90 46.93
C LYS A 198 -43.55 -26.68 45.67
N SER A 199 -43.42 -26.07 44.49
CA SER A 199 -43.67 -26.72 43.20
C SER A 199 -42.74 -27.92 42.94
N LEU A 200 -41.43 -27.76 43.21
CA LEU A 200 -40.42 -28.82 43.07
C LEU A 200 -40.69 -30.04 43.97
N ASN A 201 -41.05 -29.81 45.24
CA ASN A 201 -41.32 -30.88 46.20
C ASN A 201 -42.61 -31.67 45.89
N SER A 202 -43.60 -31.03 45.28
CA SER A 202 -44.86 -31.68 44.88
C SER A 202 -44.73 -32.62 43.68
N ALA A 203 -43.71 -32.41 42.83
CA ALA A 203 -43.42 -33.24 41.66
C ALA A 203 -42.65 -34.52 42.05
N LEU A 204 -41.68 -34.42 42.97
CA LEU A 204 -40.93 -35.58 43.50
C LEU A 204 -41.78 -36.50 44.39
N GLY A 205 -42.76 -35.97 45.13
CA GLY A 205 -43.60 -36.75 46.05
C GLY A 205 -44.53 -37.77 45.40
N ARG A 206 -44.91 -37.58 44.13
CA ARG A 206 -45.81 -38.51 43.42
C ARG A 206 -45.13 -39.79 42.92
N GLN A 207 -43.81 -39.78 42.72
CA GLN A 207 -43.05 -40.99 42.37
C GLN A 207 -42.75 -41.90 43.58
N LEU A 208 -42.75 -41.36 44.80
CA LEU A 208 -42.40 -42.11 46.02
C LEU A 208 -43.55 -42.94 46.61
N MET A 209 -44.80 -42.59 46.35
CA MET A 209 -45.96 -43.25 46.97
C MET A 209 -46.27 -44.64 46.41
N TRP A 210 -45.78 -44.95 45.19
CA TRP A 210 -45.95 -46.26 44.56
C TRP A 210 -44.97 -47.33 45.09
N MET A 211 -43.85 -46.91 45.69
CA MET A 211 -42.82 -47.83 46.19
C MET A 211 -43.11 -48.39 47.59
N MET A 212 -43.92 -47.70 48.40
CA MET A 212 -44.12 -48.04 49.82
C MET A 212 -45.03 -49.27 50.03
N THR A 213 -45.86 -49.65 49.05
CA THR A 213 -46.88 -50.72 49.22
C THR A 213 -46.30 -52.14 49.13
N ILE A 214 -45.09 -52.31 48.59
CA ILE A 214 -44.46 -53.63 48.37
C ILE A 214 -43.79 -54.19 49.64
N VAL A 215 -43.48 -53.33 50.62
CA VAL A 215 -42.64 -53.70 51.77
C VAL A 215 -43.38 -54.57 52.81
N ALA A 216 -44.71 -54.70 52.74
CA ALA A 216 -45.51 -55.47 53.71
C ALA A 216 -45.44 -57.01 53.53
N SER A 217 -44.84 -57.56 52.46
CA SER A 217 -44.69 -59.01 52.25
C SER A 217 -43.35 -59.58 52.78
N SER A 218 -42.72 -58.88 53.73
CA SER A 218 -41.32 -59.00 54.13
C SER A 218 -40.97 -60.22 55.00
N VAL A 219 -41.90 -61.17 55.22
CA VAL A 219 -41.63 -62.37 56.03
C VAL A 219 -41.29 -63.60 55.16
N GLY A 220 -41.68 -63.62 53.88
CA GLY A 220 -41.09 -64.53 52.87
C GLY A 220 -39.69 -64.11 52.42
N SER A 221 -39.28 -62.90 52.81
CA SER A 221 -38.06 -62.24 52.33
C SER A 221 -36.78 -62.79 52.93
N ILE A 222 -36.77 -63.52 54.04
CA ILE A 222 -35.49 -63.99 54.62
C ILE A 222 -34.91 -65.17 53.80
N ALA A 223 -35.76 -66.06 53.27
CA ALA A 223 -35.34 -67.14 52.38
C ALA A 223 -35.03 -66.62 50.95
N LEU A 224 -35.83 -65.67 50.46
CA LEU A 224 -35.56 -64.95 49.22
C LEU A 224 -34.33 -64.03 49.32
N CYS A 225 -33.98 -63.50 50.49
CA CYS A 225 -32.77 -62.69 50.69
C CYS A 225 -31.49 -63.53 50.58
N PHE A 226 -31.52 -64.82 50.89
CA PHE A 226 -30.37 -65.70 50.67
C PHE A 226 -30.20 -66.04 49.18
N ILE A 227 -31.30 -66.34 48.47
CA ILE A 227 -31.29 -66.54 47.02
C ILE A 227 -30.95 -65.23 46.30
N ALA A 228 -31.52 -64.11 46.73
CA ALA A 228 -31.25 -62.78 46.21
C ALA A 228 -29.85 -62.31 46.57
N TYR A 229 -29.26 -62.69 47.70
CA TYR A 229 -27.85 -62.39 48.01
C TYR A 229 -26.93 -63.14 47.03
N PHE A 230 -27.21 -64.42 46.75
CA PHE A 230 -26.46 -65.20 45.77
C PHE A 230 -26.68 -64.70 44.33
N SER A 231 -27.91 -64.37 43.95
CA SER A 231 -28.23 -63.76 42.64
C SER A 231 -27.72 -62.33 42.53
N PHE A 232 -27.59 -61.59 43.63
CA PHE A 232 -27.04 -60.23 43.67
C PHE A 232 -25.52 -60.24 43.58
N THR A 233 -24.83 -61.20 44.21
CA THR A 233 -23.39 -61.38 44.00
C THR A 233 -23.08 -61.89 42.60
N GLU A 234 -23.92 -62.76 42.02
CA GLU A 234 -23.82 -63.19 40.62
C GLU A 234 -24.13 -62.05 39.63
N TYR A 235 -25.15 -61.23 39.92
CA TYR A 235 -25.48 -60.04 39.13
C TYR A 235 -24.40 -58.95 39.23
N GLN A 236 -23.83 -58.71 40.42
CA GLN A 236 -22.70 -57.80 40.59
C GLN A 236 -21.46 -58.32 39.87
N SER A 237 -21.16 -59.62 39.96
CA SER A 237 -20.04 -60.24 39.22
C SER A 237 -20.24 -60.13 37.71
N SER A 238 -21.44 -60.40 37.20
CA SER A 238 -21.78 -60.32 35.76
C SER A 238 -21.78 -58.89 35.23
N THR A 239 -22.31 -57.92 35.99
CA THR A 239 -22.27 -56.50 35.60
C THR A 239 -20.86 -55.92 35.69
N ALA A 240 -20.07 -56.31 36.69
CA ALA A 240 -18.65 -55.98 36.78
C ALA A 240 -17.86 -56.63 35.64
N LEU A 241 -18.19 -57.87 35.23
CA LEU A 241 -17.57 -58.55 34.09
C LEU A 241 -17.90 -57.82 32.79
N LYS A 242 -19.16 -57.42 32.57
CA LYS A 242 -19.55 -56.62 31.41
C LYS A 242 -18.79 -55.29 31.38
N ARG A 243 -18.67 -54.58 32.51
CA ARG A 243 -17.88 -53.34 32.58
C ARG A 243 -16.40 -53.57 32.32
N ALA A 244 -15.82 -54.64 32.86
CA ALA A 244 -14.43 -55.01 32.62
C ALA A 244 -14.19 -55.38 31.16
N ILE A 245 -15.12 -56.12 30.53
CA ILE A 245 -15.08 -56.44 29.09
C ILE A 245 -15.23 -55.17 28.24
N THR A 246 -16.15 -54.26 28.59
CA THR A 246 -16.31 -52.99 27.86
C THR A 246 -15.07 -52.11 28.01
N SER A 247 -14.55 -51.96 29.23
CA SER A 247 -13.32 -51.22 29.51
C SER A 247 -12.12 -51.82 28.79
N ALA A 248 -11.97 -53.15 28.82
CA ALA A 248 -10.92 -53.86 28.11
C ALA A 248 -11.09 -53.75 26.59
N SER A 249 -12.32 -53.81 26.07
CA SER A 249 -12.61 -53.61 24.64
C SER A 249 -12.28 -52.19 24.21
N GLU A 250 -12.63 -51.20 25.02
CA GLU A 250 -12.30 -49.79 24.76
C GLU A 250 -10.80 -49.53 24.83
N ALA A 251 -10.11 -50.15 25.80
CA ALA A 251 -8.66 -50.08 25.94
C ALA A 251 -7.97 -50.76 24.74
N ILE A 252 -8.46 -51.93 24.30
CA ILE A 252 -8.01 -52.60 23.07
C ILE A 252 -8.23 -51.71 21.84
N THR A 253 -9.39 -51.07 21.69
CA THR A 253 -9.62 -50.13 20.57
C THR A 253 -8.72 -48.90 20.61
N ARG A 254 -8.18 -48.57 21.79
CA ARG A 254 -7.21 -47.49 22.00
C ARG A 254 -5.75 -47.97 21.91
N GLY A 255 -5.52 -49.27 21.71
CA GLY A 255 -4.18 -49.88 21.68
C GLY A 255 -3.50 -50.01 23.05
N ASP A 256 -4.24 -49.86 24.16
CA ASP A 256 -3.74 -49.98 25.52
C ASP A 256 -4.04 -51.36 26.12
N TYR A 257 -3.28 -52.36 25.67
CA TYR A 257 -3.48 -53.76 26.06
C TYR A 257 -3.15 -54.02 27.53
N LYS A 258 -2.29 -53.20 28.13
CA LYS A 258 -1.91 -53.32 29.54
C LYS A 258 -3.08 -52.92 30.44
N SER A 259 -3.73 -51.79 30.17
CA SER A 259 -4.97 -51.42 30.87
C SER A 259 -6.11 -52.38 30.59
N ALA A 260 -6.19 -52.98 29.39
CA ALA A 260 -7.15 -54.03 29.10
C ALA A 260 -6.92 -55.31 29.94
N GLU A 261 -5.66 -55.71 30.12
CA GLU A 261 -5.26 -56.85 30.96
C GLU A 261 -5.55 -56.57 32.44
N GLU A 262 -5.20 -55.37 32.92
CA GLU A 262 -5.44 -54.92 34.30
C GLU A 262 -6.94 -54.87 34.64
N ALA A 263 -7.79 -54.34 33.74
CA ALA A 263 -9.23 -54.28 33.94
C ALA A 263 -9.87 -55.68 34.13
N ILE A 264 -9.38 -56.68 33.39
CA ILE A 264 -9.88 -58.07 33.49
C ILE A 264 -9.31 -58.77 34.73
N LEU A 265 -8.04 -58.51 35.07
CA LEU A 265 -7.39 -59.04 36.28
C LEU A 265 -8.03 -58.50 37.55
N GLU A 266 -8.35 -57.22 37.58
CA GLU A 266 -9.00 -56.56 38.72
C GLU A 266 -10.40 -57.14 38.96
N TRP A 267 -11.17 -57.34 37.89
CA TRP A 267 -12.45 -58.06 37.99
C TRP A 267 -12.27 -59.47 38.55
N ASN A 268 -11.32 -60.24 38.01
CA ASN A 268 -11.08 -61.62 38.43
C ASN A 268 -10.63 -61.72 39.90
N LYS A 269 -9.78 -60.78 40.36
CA LYS A 269 -9.32 -60.73 41.75
C LYS A 269 -10.47 -60.44 42.73
N ASN A 270 -11.40 -59.59 42.34
CA ASN A 270 -12.43 -59.07 43.24
C ASN A 270 -13.75 -59.87 43.20
N TYR A 271 -14.04 -60.65 42.14
CA TYR A 271 -15.38 -61.20 41.90
C TYR A 271 -15.43 -62.69 41.45
N ARG A 272 -14.34 -63.47 41.54
CA ARG A 272 -14.32 -64.87 41.09
C ARG A 272 -15.15 -65.79 42.01
N ILE A 273 -16.25 -66.32 41.47
CA ILE A 273 -17.00 -67.47 42.00
C ILE A 273 -17.03 -68.56 40.91
N LEU A 274 -16.75 -69.81 41.32
CA LEU A 274 -16.66 -71.13 40.64
C LEU A 274 -16.81 -71.35 39.09
N PHE A 275 -17.31 -70.43 38.26
CA PHE A 275 -17.61 -70.66 36.82
C PHE A 275 -17.19 -69.53 35.84
N GLY A 276 -16.11 -68.78 36.12
CA GLY A 276 -15.56 -67.78 35.18
C GLY A 276 -14.54 -68.35 34.16
N PRO A 277 -14.34 -67.72 32.98
CA PRO A 277 -13.35 -68.13 31.99
C PRO A 277 -11.92 -68.09 32.56
N ASN A 278 -11.06 -69.02 32.13
CA ASN A 278 -9.69 -69.13 32.66
C ASN A 278 -8.87 -67.87 32.30
N PRO A 279 -8.35 -67.11 33.29
CA PRO A 279 -7.57 -65.90 33.04
C PRO A 279 -6.32 -66.12 32.19
N ASP A 280 -5.75 -67.32 32.19
CA ASP A 280 -4.58 -67.61 31.35
C ASP A 280 -4.93 -67.72 29.86
N ASP A 281 -6.12 -68.23 29.53
CA ASP A 281 -6.61 -68.29 28.14
C ASP A 281 -6.96 -66.89 27.60
N ILE A 282 -7.53 -66.03 28.45
CA ILE A 282 -7.80 -64.63 28.09
C ILE A 282 -6.49 -63.85 27.92
N ARG A 283 -5.52 -64.03 28.82
CA ARG A 283 -4.19 -63.41 28.69
C ARG A 283 -3.49 -63.83 27.41
N GLN A 284 -3.55 -65.12 27.07
CA GLN A 284 -2.95 -65.63 25.84
C GLN A 284 -3.61 -65.01 24.60
N LYS A 285 -4.94 -64.88 24.58
CA LYS A 285 -5.67 -64.25 23.47
C LYS A 285 -5.40 -62.75 23.35
N ILE A 286 -5.31 -62.01 24.45
CA ILE A 286 -4.98 -60.58 24.45
C ILE A 286 -3.55 -60.37 23.95
N ARG A 287 -2.58 -61.14 24.46
CA ARG A 287 -1.20 -61.07 24.00
C ARG A 287 -1.06 -61.41 22.52
N LEU A 288 -1.72 -62.47 22.04
CA LEU A 288 -1.72 -62.80 20.61
C LEU A 288 -2.26 -61.66 19.76
N ARG A 289 -3.35 -61.00 20.19
CA ARG A 289 -3.94 -59.87 19.49
C ARG A 289 -3.06 -58.62 19.51
N GLU A 290 -2.45 -58.30 20.66
CA GLU A 290 -1.45 -57.23 20.81
C GLU A 290 -0.25 -57.48 19.90
N THR A 291 0.23 -58.72 19.84
CA THR A 291 1.36 -59.10 18.99
C THR A 291 1.00 -58.92 17.51
N GLU A 292 -0.17 -59.40 17.06
CA GLU A 292 -0.63 -59.21 15.68
C GLU A 292 -0.80 -57.74 15.30
N GLU A 293 -1.36 -56.93 16.20
CA GLU A 293 -1.67 -55.53 15.93
C GLU A 293 -0.41 -54.66 15.93
N ASN A 294 0.54 -54.92 16.84
CA ASN A 294 1.85 -54.27 16.85
C ASN A 294 2.70 -54.70 15.64
N ILE A 295 2.60 -55.94 15.16
CA ILE A 295 3.25 -56.38 13.92
C ILE A 295 2.64 -55.69 12.69
N ARG A 296 1.31 -55.53 12.64
CA ARG A 296 0.66 -54.74 11.57
C ARG A 296 1.10 -53.29 11.60
N ARG A 297 1.12 -52.67 12.79
CA ARG A 297 1.58 -51.30 12.99
C ARG A 297 3.04 -51.13 12.58
N PHE A 298 3.90 -52.09 12.93
CA PHE A 298 5.30 -52.11 12.49
C PHE A 298 5.44 -52.15 10.96
N ARG A 299 4.71 -53.05 10.28
CA ARG A 299 4.72 -53.13 8.81
C ARG A 299 4.24 -51.83 8.17
N TYR A 300 3.16 -51.26 8.69
CA TYR A 300 2.63 -49.98 8.22
C TYR A 300 3.64 -48.83 8.41
N LEU A 301 4.20 -48.68 9.62
CA LEU A 301 5.19 -47.65 9.93
C LEU A 301 6.47 -47.81 9.11
N LYS A 302 6.93 -49.04 8.86
CA LYS A 302 8.06 -49.30 7.96
C LYS A 302 7.77 -48.75 6.58
N THR A 303 6.69 -49.20 5.93
CA THR A 303 6.37 -48.79 4.56
C THR A 303 6.24 -47.28 4.47
N LEU A 304 5.51 -46.67 5.42
CA LEU A 304 5.33 -45.24 5.51
C LEU A 304 6.67 -44.50 5.67
N ALA A 305 7.55 -44.97 6.56
CA ALA A 305 8.84 -44.36 6.83
C ALA A 305 9.81 -44.44 5.63
N PHE A 306 9.84 -45.57 4.93
CA PHE A 306 10.74 -45.74 3.78
C PHE A 306 10.31 -44.90 2.55
N GLU A 307 9.02 -44.63 2.40
CA GLU A 307 8.47 -43.75 1.37
C GLU A 307 8.54 -42.26 1.77
N GLN A 308 8.79 -41.96 3.04
CA GLN A 308 8.77 -40.59 3.56
C GLN A 308 9.98 -39.79 3.08
N LYS A 309 9.71 -38.67 2.39
CA LYS A 309 10.75 -37.73 1.91
C LYS A 309 11.23 -36.74 2.97
N ASN A 310 10.40 -36.41 3.96
CA ASN A 310 10.75 -35.49 5.05
C ASN A 310 11.64 -36.20 6.08
N PRO A 311 12.91 -35.75 6.29
CA PRO A 311 13.86 -36.40 7.19
C PRO A 311 13.41 -36.45 8.66
N LEU A 312 12.75 -35.41 9.17
CA LEU A 312 12.29 -35.36 10.57
C LEU A 312 11.14 -36.33 10.80
N THR A 313 10.17 -36.36 9.88
CA THR A 313 9.05 -37.32 9.94
C THR A 313 9.57 -38.75 9.80
N LYS A 314 10.52 -38.97 8.87
CA LYS A 314 11.19 -40.26 8.66
C LYS A 314 11.91 -40.73 9.92
N ARG A 315 12.65 -39.83 10.60
CA ARG A 315 13.33 -40.13 11.88
C ARG A 315 12.33 -40.62 12.94
N ASN A 316 11.24 -39.88 13.13
CA ASN A 316 10.25 -40.22 14.16
C ASN A 316 9.58 -41.57 13.87
N GLN A 317 9.16 -41.80 12.62
CA GLN A 317 8.52 -43.06 12.22
C GLN A 317 9.49 -44.25 12.29
N LEU A 318 10.75 -44.10 11.86
CA LEU A 318 11.79 -45.13 12.00
C LEU A 318 12.10 -45.40 13.47
N SER A 319 12.15 -44.38 14.34
CA SER A 319 12.40 -44.56 15.77
C SER A 319 11.26 -45.32 16.47
N GLU A 320 10.02 -45.08 16.06
CA GLU A 320 8.84 -45.79 16.54
C GLU A 320 8.81 -47.23 16.01
N ALA A 321 9.08 -47.43 14.73
CA ALA A 321 9.19 -48.77 14.15
C ALA A 321 10.31 -49.60 14.81
N LEU A 322 11.44 -48.97 15.12
CA LEU A 322 12.57 -49.61 15.79
C LEU A 322 12.24 -50.01 17.23
N SER A 323 11.46 -49.19 17.96
CA SER A 323 11.04 -49.52 19.33
C SER A 323 10.13 -50.75 19.36
N ILE A 324 9.21 -50.85 18.40
CA ILE A 324 8.36 -52.05 18.22
C ILE A 324 9.23 -53.25 17.81
N ALA A 325 10.14 -53.08 16.85
CA ALA A 325 11.02 -54.16 16.39
C ALA A 325 11.84 -54.77 17.54
N LYS A 326 12.43 -53.95 18.41
CA LYS A 326 13.24 -54.40 19.55
C LYS A 326 12.45 -55.25 20.56
N ASN A 327 11.15 -55.00 20.70
CA ASN A 327 10.29 -55.74 21.63
C ASN A 327 9.89 -57.12 21.08
N TYR A 328 9.80 -57.28 19.75
CA TYR A 328 9.26 -58.49 19.10
C TYR A 328 10.27 -59.28 18.26
N SER A 329 11.50 -58.79 18.08
CA SER A 329 12.50 -59.43 17.21
C SER A 329 12.99 -60.80 17.70
N LYS A 330 12.82 -61.12 18.99
CA LYS A 330 13.13 -62.46 19.55
C LYS A 330 12.07 -63.51 19.23
N SER A 331 10.82 -63.10 19.00
CA SER A 331 9.68 -64.00 18.75
C SER A 331 9.38 -64.20 17.26
N GLU A 332 9.82 -63.28 16.40
CA GLU A 332 9.52 -63.25 14.97
C GLU A 332 10.80 -62.99 14.14
N PRO A 333 11.34 -64.01 13.44
CA PRO A 333 12.60 -63.89 12.68
C PRO A 333 12.55 -62.83 11.56
N GLU A 334 11.38 -62.61 10.95
CA GLU A 334 11.18 -61.60 9.91
C GLU A 334 11.42 -60.17 10.41
N ILE A 335 11.13 -59.89 11.69
CA ILE A 335 11.31 -58.57 12.29
C ILE A 335 12.79 -58.30 12.58
N LEU A 336 13.55 -59.32 12.96
CA LEU A 336 14.99 -59.20 13.25
C LEU A 336 15.79 -58.77 12.01
N ALA A 337 15.48 -59.34 10.84
CA ALA A 337 16.14 -58.98 9.58
C ALA A 337 15.89 -57.51 9.19
N VAL A 338 14.67 -57.03 9.43
CA VAL A 338 14.25 -55.66 9.13
C VAL A 338 14.74 -54.66 10.16
N GLN A 339 14.95 -55.08 11.42
CA GLN A 339 15.45 -54.22 12.49
C GLN A 339 16.78 -53.57 12.12
N HIS A 340 17.72 -54.35 11.57
CA HIS A 340 19.03 -53.85 11.17
C HIS A 340 18.96 -52.85 10.00
N GLU A 341 18.02 -53.07 9.07
CA GLU A 341 17.74 -52.16 7.97
C GLU A 341 17.23 -50.80 8.49
N ILE A 342 16.32 -50.82 9.47
CA ILE A 342 15.77 -49.62 10.11
C ILE A 342 16.85 -48.88 10.92
N GLU A 343 17.72 -49.59 11.64
CA GLU A 343 18.82 -48.98 12.42
C GLU A 343 19.78 -48.20 11.52
N LYS A 344 20.22 -48.83 10.42
CA LYS A 344 21.12 -48.19 9.45
C LYS A 344 20.49 -46.96 8.80
N GLU A 345 19.23 -47.06 8.40
CA GLU A 345 18.53 -45.94 7.78
C GLU A 345 18.29 -44.79 8.78
N LEU A 346 18.01 -45.11 10.04
CA LEU A 346 17.86 -44.12 11.11
C LEU A 346 19.18 -43.37 11.37
N GLU A 347 20.33 -44.06 11.38
CA GLU A 347 21.65 -43.43 11.51
C GLU A 347 21.94 -42.45 10.36
N ASN A 348 21.64 -42.85 9.12
CA ASN A 348 21.80 -41.99 7.94
C ASN A 348 20.95 -40.71 8.07
N VAL A 349 19.69 -40.85 8.48
CA VAL A 349 18.76 -39.73 8.66
C VAL A 349 19.22 -38.80 9.78
N ILE A 350 19.69 -39.33 10.91
CA ILE A 350 20.22 -38.54 12.03
C ILE A 350 21.47 -37.76 11.61
N SER A 351 22.38 -38.39 10.86
CA SER A 351 23.60 -37.74 10.36
C SER A 351 23.26 -36.56 9.43
N ALA A 352 22.30 -36.75 8.52
CA ALA A 352 21.82 -35.69 7.64
C ALA A 352 21.19 -34.51 8.40
N ILE A 353 20.40 -34.79 9.44
CA ILE A 353 19.79 -33.76 10.31
C ILE A 353 20.88 -32.94 11.03
N ASN A 354 21.87 -33.61 11.64
CA ASN A 354 22.97 -32.93 12.34
C ASN A 354 23.80 -32.06 11.39
N GLN A 355 24.03 -32.54 10.17
CA GLN A 355 24.72 -31.77 9.14
C GLN A 355 23.91 -30.52 8.76
N PHE A 356 22.60 -30.66 8.53
CA PHE A 356 21.72 -29.53 8.25
C PHE A 356 21.75 -28.47 9.36
N GLU A 357 21.64 -28.88 10.63
CA GLU A 357 21.68 -27.96 11.77
C GLU A 357 22.99 -27.18 11.86
N LYS A 358 24.12 -27.85 11.63
CA LYS A 358 25.44 -27.21 11.63
C LYS A 358 25.55 -26.12 10.56
N TYR A 359 25.22 -26.44 9.32
CA TYR A 359 25.31 -25.48 8.21
C TYR A 359 24.32 -24.33 8.38
N SER A 360 23.13 -24.60 8.93
CA SER A 360 22.11 -23.61 9.28
C SER A 360 22.60 -22.58 10.31
N GLN A 361 23.31 -23.03 11.35
CA GLN A 361 23.88 -22.12 12.35
C GLN A 361 25.01 -21.25 11.77
N GLU A 362 25.92 -21.85 11.01
CA GLU A 362 27.02 -21.13 10.35
C GLU A 362 26.47 -20.03 9.41
N ALA A 363 25.44 -20.34 8.62
CA ALA A 363 24.83 -19.37 7.70
C ALA A 363 24.19 -18.19 8.44
N LYS A 364 23.59 -18.40 9.62
CA LYS A 364 23.01 -17.33 10.44
C LYS A 364 24.06 -16.38 11.03
N ILE A 365 25.22 -16.89 11.40
CA ILE A 365 26.33 -16.08 11.95
C ILE A 365 26.89 -15.16 10.84
N LEU A 366 27.07 -15.71 9.64
CA LEU A 366 27.69 -15.01 8.51
C LEU A 366 26.86 -13.81 8.00
N ILE A 367 25.54 -13.77 8.22
CA ILE A 367 24.67 -12.65 7.77
C ILE A 367 25.21 -11.28 8.24
N ASN A 368 25.76 -11.23 9.45
CA ASN A 368 26.24 -9.98 10.06
C ASN A 368 27.73 -9.69 9.77
N GLU A 369 28.50 -10.69 9.36
CA GLU A 369 29.96 -10.57 9.15
C GLU A 369 30.32 -10.38 7.68
N SER A 370 29.70 -11.17 6.79
CA SER A 370 29.93 -11.13 5.34
C SER A 370 28.69 -11.60 4.58
N PRO A 371 27.87 -10.68 4.05
CA PRO A 371 26.66 -11.02 3.30
C PRO A 371 26.92 -11.89 2.08
N GLU A 372 28.09 -11.74 1.44
CA GLU A 372 28.50 -12.56 0.30
C GLU A 372 28.76 -14.02 0.73
N GLU A 373 29.48 -14.22 1.82
CA GLU A 373 29.78 -15.57 2.32
C GLU A 373 28.52 -16.23 2.91
N ALA A 374 27.66 -15.44 3.55
CA ALA A 374 26.33 -15.88 3.97
C ALA A 374 25.50 -16.37 2.79
N TYR A 375 25.45 -15.60 1.68
CA TYR A 375 24.74 -16.00 0.46
C TYR A 375 25.25 -17.33 -0.08
N ARG A 376 26.58 -17.50 -0.18
CA ARG A 376 27.20 -18.77 -0.65
C ARG A 376 26.82 -19.94 0.26
N ARG A 377 26.83 -19.76 1.58
CA ARG A 377 26.47 -20.80 2.54
C ARG A 377 24.99 -21.18 2.45
N PHE A 378 24.10 -20.20 2.26
CA PHE A 378 22.68 -20.45 2.02
C PHE A 378 22.43 -21.21 0.71
N HIS A 379 23.16 -20.90 -0.36
CA HIS A 379 23.03 -21.62 -1.62
C HIS A 379 23.39 -23.11 -1.46
N ILE A 380 24.46 -23.43 -0.73
CA ILE A 380 24.85 -24.82 -0.43
C ILE A 380 23.75 -25.54 0.37
N LEU A 381 23.15 -24.86 1.35
CA LEU A 381 22.03 -25.40 2.12
C LEU A 381 20.84 -25.74 1.23
N PHE A 382 20.42 -24.81 0.36
CA PHE A 382 19.28 -25.01 -0.54
C PHE A 382 19.50 -26.16 -1.53
N ASP A 383 20.70 -26.30 -2.10
CA ASP A 383 21.01 -27.39 -3.04
C ASP A 383 21.07 -28.76 -2.33
N GLN A 384 21.81 -28.86 -1.23
CA GLN A 384 22.11 -30.14 -0.60
C GLN A 384 20.95 -30.68 0.25
N PHE A 385 20.12 -29.81 0.81
CA PHE A 385 19.14 -30.18 1.82
C PHE A 385 17.69 -29.86 1.41
N SER A 386 17.40 -29.63 0.12
CA SER A 386 16.09 -29.25 -0.42
C SER A 386 14.86 -30.05 0.10
N ASN A 387 15.06 -31.27 0.59
CA ASN A 387 14.02 -32.13 1.20
C ASN A 387 13.63 -31.72 2.63
N PHE A 388 14.34 -30.79 3.26
CA PHE A 388 14.05 -30.24 4.59
C PHE A 388 13.04 -29.09 4.49
N PRO A 389 11.85 -29.19 5.11
CA PRO A 389 10.83 -28.12 5.07
C PRO A 389 11.33 -26.79 5.64
N GLU A 390 12.24 -26.84 6.61
CA GLU A 390 12.81 -25.67 7.28
C GLU A 390 13.56 -24.76 6.30
N ILE A 391 14.07 -25.29 5.19
CA ILE A 391 14.80 -24.52 4.16
C ILE A 391 13.93 -23.44 3.54
N GLN A 392 12.64 -23.70 3.34
CA GLN A 392 11.73 -22.72 2.74
C GLN A 392 11.48 -21.51 3.65
N GLN A 393 11.86 -21.58 4.93
CA GLN A 393 11.73 -20.49 5.90
C GLN A 393 12.99 -19.61 5.99
N PHE A 394 14.08 -19.99 5.32
CA PHE A 394 15.32 -19.21 5.36
C PHE A 394 15.28 -18.03 4.38
N LYS A 395 15.54 -16.85 4.93
CA LYS A 395 15.72 -15.63 4.15
C LYS A 395 17.18 -15.50 3.73
N ILE A 396 17.39 -15.21 2.45
CA ILE A 396 18.69 -15.03 1.82
C ILE A 396 19.04 -13.53 1.84
N PRO A 397 20.26 -13.13 2.23
CA PRO A 397 20.69 -11.74 2.15
C PRO A 397 20.99 -11.34 0.70
N TYR A 398 20.34 -10.28 0.24
CA TYR A 398 20.62 -9.60 -1.02
C TYR A 398 21.06 -8.17 -0.75
N LEU A 399 22.04 -7.71 -1.51
CA LEU A 399 22.48 -6.34 -1.55
C LEU A 399 21.67 -5.63 -2.65
N LEU A 400 20.92 -4.59 -2.28
CA LEU A 400 20.08 -3.82 -3.19
C LEU A 400 20.72 -2.46 -3.46
N GLN A 401 20.67 -2.01 -4.71
CA GLN A 401 21.07 -0.66 -5.11
C GLN A 401 20.09 -0.10 -6.15
N SER A 402 19.94 1.22 -6.22
CA SER A 402 19.08 1.86 -7.22
C SER A 402 19.89 2.71 -8.18
N SER A 403 19.42 2.78 -9.42
CA SER A 403 19.98 3.64 -10.46
C SER A 403 18.84 4.34 -11.18
N PRO A 404 18.68 5.66 -10.99
CA PRO A 404 19.44 6.53 -10.07
C PRO A 404 19.27 6.20 -8.58
N PRO A 405 20.19 6.65 -7.70
CA PRO A 405 20.06 6.49 -6.25
C PRO A 405 18.87 7.30 -5.68
N GLY A 406 18.41 6.90 -4.49
CA GLY A 406 17.32 7.52 -3.72
C GLY A 406 15.98 6.81 -3.83
N ALA A 407 15.94 5.55 -4.29
CA ALA A 407 14.69 4.81 -4.42
C ALA A 407 14.20 4.29 -3.07
N ARG A 408 12.90 4.43 -2.79
CA ARG A 408 12.25 3.86 -1.61
C ARG A 408 11.78 2.44 -1.92
N ILE A 409 12.21 1.46 -1.14
CA ILE A 409 11.81 0.06 -1.32
C ILE A 409 10.77 -0.36 -0.27
N SER A 410 9.80 -1.17 -0.70
CA SER A 410 8.82 -1.84 0.16
C SER A 410 8.46 -3.23 -0.38
N LEU A 411 7.89 -4.09 0.47
CA LEU A 411 7.33 -5.40 0.09
C LEU A 411 5.80 -5.33 0.12
N ILE A 412 5.15 -5.93 -0.88
CA ILE A 412 3.68 -5.82 -1.04
C ILE A 412 2.90 -6.51 0.10
N GLN A 413 3.45 -7.52 0.79
CA GLN A 413 2.77 -8.20 1.90
C GLN A 413 3.78 -8.84 2.89
N SER A 414 4.12 -8.14 3.97
CA SER A 414 4.49 -8.75 5.26
C SER A 414 4.33 -7.69 6.36
N THR A 415 4.18 -8.12 7.60
CA THR A 415 4.07 -7.22 8.76
C THR A 415 5.19 -6.16 8.77
N PRO A 416 4.99 -4.96 9.35
CA PRO A 416 5.85 -3.78 9.18
C PRO A 416 7.29 -3.87 9.72
N LYS A 417 7.84 -5.06 9.94
CA LYS A 417 9.07 -5.31 10.70
C LYS A 417 10.26 -5.85 9.89
N ASP A 418 10.08 -6.36 8.67
CA ASP A 418 11.20 -6.96 7.91
C ASP A 418 12.00 -5.96 7.06
N ILE A 419 11.35 -4.89 6.61
CA ILE A 419 12.01 -3.67 6.13
C ILE A 419 11.38 -2.58 6.99
N GLY A 420 12.07 -2.12 8.03
CA GLY A 420 11.57 -1.04 8.88
C GLY A 420 11.08 0.11 7.99
N LYS A 421 9.76 0.34 8.01
CA LYS A 421 9.02 1.38 7.26
C LYS A 421 9.86 2.09 6.19
N THR A 422 9.86 1.58 4.95
CA THR A 422 10.49 2.20 3.78
C THR A 422 11.96 2.57 3.98
N ALA A 423 12.87 1.69 3.56
CA ALA A 423 14.28 2.04 3.46
C ALA A 423 14.53 2.82 2.15
N SER A 424 15.24 3.94 2.26
CA SER A 424 15.78 4.67 1.11
C SER A 424 17.10 4.03 0.71
N LEU A 425 17.24 3.67 -0.57
CA LEU A 425 18.54 3.36 -1.15
C LEU A 425 19.25 4.66 -1.46
N ASP A 426 19.91 5.25 -0.47
CA ASP A 426 20.81 6.38 -0.72
C ASP A 426 22.08 5.88 -1.44
N GLU A 427 23.18 6.65 -1.47
CA GLU A 427 24.39 6.26 -2.22
C GLU A 427 24.96 4.87 -1.86
N ASP A 428 24.59 4.33 -0.69
CA ASP A 428 25.01 3.02 -0.19
C ASP A 428 24.00 1.88 -0.46
N PRO A 429 24.48 0.67 -0.79
CA PRO A 429 23.62 -0.49 -0.99
C PRO A 429 23.00 -1.01 0.31
N LEU A 430 21.71 -1.36 0.27
CA LEU A 430 20.99 -1.90 1.43
C LEU A 430 21.08 -3.44 1.46
N ILE A 431 21.44 -4.03 2.60
CA ILE A 431 21.31 -5.47 2.83
C ILE A 431 19.86 -5.77 3.24
N ALA A 432 19.18 -6.59 2.46
CA ALA A 432 17.81 -7.02 2.72
C ALA A 432 17.69 -8.54 2.63
N LEU A 433 16.93 -9.11 3.57
CA LEU A 433 16.73 -10.56 3.70
C LEU A 433 15.42 -10.94 2.99
N PHE A 434 15.50 -11.73 1.93
CA PHE A 434 14.33 -12.16 1.16
C PHE A 434 14.24 -13.68 1.08
N ASN A 435 13.01 -14.20 1.13
CA ASN A 435 12.75 -15.51 0.54
C ASN A 435 12.85 -15.40 -0.99
N PRO A 436 13.34 -16.42 -1.72
CA PRO A 436 13.42 -16.37 -3.19
C PRO A 436 12.10 -16.00 -3.89
N SER A 437 10.97 -16.35 -3.29
CA SER A 437 9.62 -16.01 -3.75
C SER A 437 9.21 -14.55 -3.49
N GLU A 438 9.82 -13.87 -2.52
CA GLU A 438 9.49 -12.48 -2.13
C GLU A 438 10.14 -11.44 -3.04
N LEU A 439 11.15 -11.81 -3.83
CA LEU A 439 11.79 -10.92 -4.81
C LEU A 439 10.79 -10.32 -5.81
N ASN A 440 9.76 -11.08 -6.18
CA ASN A 440 8.70 -10.63 -7.09
C ASN A 440 7.67 -9.70 -6.42
N LEU A 441 7.72 -9.55 -5.09
CA LEU A 441 6.83 -8.69 -4.30
C LEU A 441 7.48 -7.34 -3.97
N LEU A 442 8.67 -7.07 -4.52
CA LEU A 442 9.43 -5.86 -4.28
C LEU A 442 8.82 -4.69 -5.05
N ARG A 443 8.42 -3.64 -4.34
CA ARG A 443 8.04 -2.33 -4.91
C ARG A 443 9.14 -1.34 -4.65
N ALA A 444 9.48 -0.56 -5.67
CA ALA A 444 10.45 0.51 -5.55
C ALA A 444 9.88 1.79 -6.17
N GLU A 445 9.90 2.88 -5.42
CA GLU A 445 9.40 4.19 -5.85
C GLU A 445 10.56 5.19 -5.89
N LEU A 446 10.72 5.86 -7.03
CA LEU A 446 11.70 6.93 -7.19
C LEU A 446 10.97 8.23 -7.57
N PRO A 447 10.97 9.26 -6.72
CA PRO A 447 10.26 10.51 -7.00
C PRO A 447 10.66 11.16 -8.33
N GLY A 448 9.69 11.38 -9.22
CA GLY A 448 9.91 11.91 -10.57
C GLY A 448 10.17 10.83 -11.64
N TYR A 449 10.01 9.55 -11.27
CA TYR A 449 9.90 8.42 -12.18
C TYR A 449 8.49 7.83 -12.06
N PRO A 450 7.93 7.24 -13.13
CA PRO A 450 6.68 6.50 -13.02
C PRO A 450 6.86 5.35 -12.01
N THR A 451 5.79 4.99 -11.29
CA THR A 451 5.80 3.94 -10.26
C THR A 451 6.18 2.56 -10.81
N LEU A 452 6.02 2.34 -12.13
CA LEU A 452 6.51 1.22 -12.93
C LEU A 452 6.86 1.73 -14.35
N PRO A 453 7.87 1.21 -15.07
CA PRO A 453 8.68 0.02 -14.78
C PRO A 453 10.11 0.35 -14.33
N PHE A 454 10.57 -0.32 -13.27
CA PHE A 454 11.99 -0.48 -12.97
C PHE A 454 12.44 -1.89 -13.37
N GLU A 455 13.67 -2.03 -13.85
CA GLU A 455 14.26 -3.31 -14.20
C GLU A 455 15.16 -3.80 -13.07
N ILE A 456 15.07 -5.09 -12.72
CA ILE A 456 15.97 -5.71 -11.75
C ILE A 456 17.11 -6.37 -12.52
N HIS A 457 18.29 -5.78 -12.46
CA HIS A 457 19.50 -6.37 -13.01
C HIS A 457 20.31 -7.06 -11.92
N ARG A 458 20.50 -8.37 -12.07
CA ARG A 458 21.42 -9.12 -11.22
C ARG A 458 22.86 -8.81 -11.64
N LYS A 459 23.61 -8.06 -10.83
CA LYS A 459 25.02 -7.72 -11.09
C LYS A 459 25.98 -8.78 -10.54
N SER A 460 25.59 -9.42 -9.44
CA SER A 460 26.25 -10.61 -8.89
C SER A 460 25.18 -11.53 -8.28
N PRO A 461 25.52 -12.77 -7.86
CA PRO A 461 24.55 -13.68 -7.23
C PRO A 461 23.77 -13.04 -6.06
N TYR A 462 24.42 -12.13 -5.32
CA TYR A 462 23.87 -11.45 -4.15
C TYR A 462 23.55 -9.95 -4.38
N LEU A 463 24.05 -9.31 -5.45
CA LEU A 463 23.79 -7.89 -5.76
C LEU A 463 22.72 -7.71 -6.84
N LEU A 464 21.64 -7.02 -6.48
CA LEU A 464 20.54 -6.64 -7.36
C LEU A 464 20.51 -5.12 -7.54
N GLN A 465 20.48 -4.68 -8.80
CA GLN A 465 20.34 -3.28 -9.16
C GLN A 465 18.94 -2.99 -9.71
N LEU A 466 18.25 -2.04 -9.11
CA LEU A 466 16.96 -1.53 -9.54
C LEU A 466 17.19 -0.33 -10.47
N THR A 467 16.96 -0.50 -11.76
CA THR A 467 17.15 0.55 -12.76
C THR A 467 15.81 1.18 -13.11
N PHE A 468 15.65 2.46 -12.80
CA PHE A 468 14.46 3.24 -13.13
C PHE A 468 14.64 3.92 -14.48
N LYS A 469 13.67 3.76 -15.38
CA LYS A 469 13.65 4.46 -16.67
C LYS A 469 12.61 5.57 -16.61
N ARG A 470 12.96 6.78 -17.04
CA ARG A 470 11.94 7.80 -17.32
C ARG A 470 11.31 7.45 -18.65
N ASP A 471 10.02 7.16 -18.64
CA ASP A 471 9.30 6.93 -19.88
C ASP A 471 8.93 8.27 -20.52
N ILE A 472 9.23 8.40 -21.82
CA ILE A 472 8.84 9.58 -22.60
C ILE A 472 7.32 9.57 -22.68
N GLN A 473 6.67 10.47 -21.94
CA GLN A 473 5.19 10.54 -21.89
C GLN A 473 4.60 10.80 -23.28
N TRP A 474 5.24 11.66 -24.06
CA TRP A 474 4.91 11.91 -25.46
C TRP A 474 6.09 12.58 -26.16
N SER A 475 6.12 12.51 -27.49
CA SER A 475 7.05 13.25 -28.33
C SER A 475 6.31 13.82 -29.55
N PHE A 476 6.73 15.00 -30.00
CA PHE A 476 6.16 15.66 -31.17
C PHE A 476 7.26 15.95 -32.19
N LYS A 477 7.03 15.54 -33.45
CA LYS A 477 7.98 15.76 -34.54
C LYS A 477 7.53 16.94 -35.41
N SER A 478 8.34 18.00 -35.46
CA SER A 478 8.25 19.07 -36.46
C SER A 478 9.15 18.77 -37.67
N ASN A 479 9.02 19.56 -38.74
CA ASN A 479 9.82 19.42 -39.96
C ASN A 479 11.03 20.39 -40.01
N GLY A 480 11.35 21.05 -38.90
CA GLY A 480 12.47 21.99 -38.81
C GLY A 480 12.89 22.28 -37.37
N ALA A 481 14.03 22.96 -37.22
CA ALA A 481 14.56 23.40 -35.93
C ALA A 481 13.51 24.18 -35.12
N LEU A 482 13.48 23.97 -33.81
CA LEU A 482 12.49 24.58 -32.91
C LEU A 482 13.03 25.88 -32.31
N SER A 483 12.13 26.85 -32.10
CA SER A 483 12.38 27.96 -31.18
C SER A 483 12.38 27.46 -29.74
N ALA A 484 12.81 28.29 -28.80
CA ALA A 484 12.50 28.01 -27.40
C ALA A 484 10.96 27.88 -27.23
N PRO A 485 10.48 26.91 -26.43
CA PRO A 485 9.05 26.73 -26.19
C PRO A 485 8.53 27.62 -25.06
N LEU A 486 7.23 27.87 -25.05
CA LEU A 486 6.49 28.43 -23.92
C LEU A 486 5.47 27.39 -23.45
N ILE A 487 5.42 27.12 -22.14
CA ILE A 487 4.42 26.24 -21.53
C ILE A 487 3.58 27.09 -20.57
N GLU A 488 2.26 27.13 -20.79
CA GLU A 488 1.31 27.78 -19.89
C GLU A 488 0.91 26.85 -18.73
N SER A 489 0.55 27.43 -17.59
CA SER A 489 -0.02 26.71 -16.44
C SER A 489 -1.33 25.99 -16.79
N GLU A 490 -2.09 26.52 -17.75
CA GLU A 490 -3.33 25.93 -18.26
C GLU A 490 -3.11 24.69 -19.15
N GLY A 491 -1.85 24.32 -19.42
CA GLY A 491 -1.48 23.09 -20.13
C GLY A 491 -1.36 23.22 -21.64
N SER A 492 -1.20 24.44 -22.16
CA SER A 492 -0.88 24.70 -23.58
C SER A 492 0.62 24.92 -23.76
N LEU A 493 1.18 24.39 -24.85
CA LEU A 493 2.59 24.49 -25.20
C LEU A 493 2.73 25.11 -26.59
N TYR A 494 3.49 26.20 -26.71
CA TYR A 494 3.64 26.97 -27.95
C TYR A 494 5.11 27.06 -28.38
N PHE A 495 5.36 26.88 -29.67
CA PHE A 495 6.67 27.10 -30.27
C PHE A 495 6.56 27.33 -31.77
N THR A 496 7.60 27.91 -32.36
CA THR A 496 7.76 27.99 -33.82
C THR A 496 8.78 26.99 -34.30
N SER A 497 8.67 26.62 -35.57
CA SER A 497 9.64 25.76 -36.24
C SER A 497 10.14 26.41 -37.53
N ALA A 498 11.38 26.08 -37.89
CA ALA A 498 12.00 26.47 -39.15
C ALA A 498 11.29 25.92 -40.39
N ASP A 499 10.27 25.07 -40.22
CA ASP A 499 9.36 24.64 -41.30
C ASP A 499 8.33 25.72 -41.70
N GLY A 500 8.36 26.89 -41.05
CA GLY A 500 7.48 28.02 -41.36
C GLY A 500 6.18 28.04 -40.56
N TYR A 501 6.01 27.14 -39.58
CA TYR A 501 4.80 27.04 -38.77
C TYR A 501 4.99 27.47 -37.31
N PHE A 502 3.91 28.03 -36.75
CA PHE A 502 3.69 28.17 -35.31
C PHE A 502 2.79 27.03 -34.86
N TYR A 503 3.22 26.27 -33.85
CA TYR A 503 2.49 25.16 -33.24
C TYR A 503 1.95 25.54 -31.86
N ALA A 504 0.73 25.06 -31.58
CA ALA A 504 0.20 24.90 -30.22
C ALA A 504 -0.13 23.44 -29.97
N LEU A 505 0.42 22.88 -28.90
CA LEU A 505 0.19 21.53 -28.45
C LEU A 505 -0.45 21.53 -27.06
N ASN A 506 -1.15 20.45 -26.73
CA ASN A 506 -1.49 20.15 -25.37
C ASN A 506 -0.25 19.62 -24.64
N ALA A 507 0.17 20.28 -23.56
CA ALA A 507 1.39 19.95 -22.81
C ALA A 507 1.32 18.61 -22.07
N ALA A 508 0.12 18.11 -21.76
CA ALA A 508 -0.05 16.86 -21.02
C ALA A 508 0.14 15.62 -21.91
N ASN A 509 -0.24 15.69 -23.19
CA ASN A 509 -0.21 14.53 -24.09
C ASN A 509 0.44 14.76 -25.46
N GLY A 510 0.92 15.98 -25.74
CA GLY A 510 1.59 16.34 -26.98
C GLY A 510 0.67 16.45 -28.21
N SER A 511 -0.65 16.39 -28.03
CA SER A 511 -1.58 16.46 -29.15
C SER A 511 -1.58 17.86 -29.79
N LEU A 512 -1.64 17.90 -31.12
CA LEU A 512 -1.70 19.15 -31.87
C LEU A 512 -3.06 19.84 -31.64
N MET A 513 -3.05 21.02 -31.02
CA MET A 513 -4.24 21.85 -30.88
C MET A 513 -4.49 22.65 -32.16
N TRP A 514 -3.48 23.38 -32.63
CA TRP A 514 -3.51 24.07 -33.91
C TRP A 514 -2.10 24.31 -34.44
N LYS A 515 -1.99 24.55 -35.75
CA LYS A 515 -0.77 25.08 -36.38
C LYS A 515 -1.10 26.17 -37.39
N LYS A 516 -0.28 27.21 -37.44
CA LYS A 516 -0.45 28.34 -38.36
C LYS A 516 0.81 28.51 -39.20
N HIS A 517 0.66 28.55 -40.52
CA HIS A 517 1.75 28.94 -41.40
C HIS A 517 2.00 30.45 -41.24
N ILE A 518 3.19 30.82 -40.79
CA ILE A 518 3.60 32.21 -40.52
C ILE A 518 4.57 32.74 -41.58
N GLY A 519 5.00 31.90 -42.53
CA GLY A 519 5.87 32.28 -43.65
C GLY A 519 7.21 32.84 -43.18
N ILE A 520 7.79 32.21 -42.16
CA ILE A 520 9.11 32.57 -41.60
C ILE A 520 10.06 31.42 -41.87
N ASP A 521 11.05 31.67 -42.71
CA ASP A 521 12.14 30.74 -42.93
C ASP A 521 13.14 30.89 -41.77
N SER A 522 13.09 29.95 -40.83
CA SER A 522 14.24 29.53 -40.00
C SER A 522 14.76 30.36 -38.81
N GLU A 523 14.30 31.57 -38.50
CA GLU A 523 15.15 32.41 -37.62
C GLU A 523 14.63 32.83 -36.22
N SER A 524 13.40 32.55 -35.79
CA SER A 524 13.06 32.92 -34.40
C SER A 524 13.61 31.90 -33.39
N ARG A 525 14.70 32.26 -32.70
CA ARG A 525 15.22 31.53 -31.52
C ARG A 525 14.46 31.87 -30.24
N LEU A 526 13.61 32.89 -30.29
CA LEU A 526 12.91 33.45 -29.14
C LEU A 526 11.72 32.58 -28.78
N ALA A 527 11.51 32.34 -27.49
CA ALA A 527 10.26 31.73 -27.06
C ALA A 527 9.12 32.77 -27.14
N PRO A 528 7.91 32.34 -27.52
CA PRO A 528 6.77 33.24 -27.64
C PRO A 528 6.32 33.74 -26.27
N LEU A 529 5.38 34.67 -26.29
CA LEU A 529 4.85 35.32 -25.10
C LEU A 529 3.33 35.35 -25.18
N VAL A 530 2.68 35.12 -24.03
CA VAL A 530 1.22 35.20 -23.93
C VAL A 530 0.82 36.34 -23.02
N TYR A 531 -0.15 37.13 -23.46
CA TYR A 531 -0.90 38.08 -22.65
C TYR A 531 -2.39 37.93 -22.95
N GLU A 532 -3.19 37.55 -21.96
CA GLU A 532 -4.62 37.27 -22.17
C GLU A 532 -4.87 36.35 -23.37
N LYS A 533 -5.47 36.86 -24.47
CA LYS A 533 -5.73 36.10 -25.71
C LYS A 533 -4.60 36.18 -26.74
N TYR A 534 -3.60 37.01 -26.51
CA TYR A 534 -2.59 37.36 -27.50
C TYR A 534 -1.34 36.51 -27.33
N LEU A 535 -0.95 35.83 -28.40
CA LEU A 535 0.29 35.10 -28.53
C LEU A 535 1.24 35.88 -29.45
N CYS A 536 2.29 36.46 -28.85
CA CYS A 536 3.18 37.41 -29.49
C CYS A 536 4.58 36.82 -29.70
N LEU A 537 5.21 37.15 -30.83
CA LEU A 537 6.56 36.72 -31.16
C LEU A 537 7.29 37.75 -32.03
N GLY A 538 8.55 38.03 -31.69
CA GLY A 538 9.49 38.73 -32.55
C GLY A 538 10.28 37.77 -33.44
N SER A 539 10.56 38.17 -34.67
CA SER A 539 11.37 37.42 -35.64
C SER A 539 12.68 38.14 -35.97
N LEU A 540 13.75 37.39 -36.21
CA LEU A 540 15.01 37.94 -36.76
C LEU A 540 14.84 38.50 -38.17
N ALA A 541 13.80 38.10 -38.91
CA ALA A 541 13.42 38.76 -40.16
C ALA A 541 12.80 40.16 -39.96
N GLY A 542 12.80 40.68 -38.72
CA GLY A 542 12.27 41.98 -38.37
C GLY A 542 10.74 42.05 -38.36
N ARG A 543 10.07 40.91 -38.21
CA ARG A 543 8.60 40.84 -38.12
C ARG A 543 8.13 40.67 -36.67
N PHE A 544 7.05 41.34 -36.32
CA PHE A 544 6.29 41.09 -35.10
C PHE A 544 4.97 40.40 -35.43
N LEU A 545 4.72 39.28 -34.76
CA LEU A 545 3.54 38.45 -34.96
C LEU A 545 2.64 38.53 -33.73
N CYS A 546 1.34 38.57 -33.97
CA CYS A 546 0.33 38.55 -32.92
C CYS A 546 -0.84 37.66 -33.36
N LEU A 547 -0.97 36.51 -32.70
CA LEU A 547 -1.98 35.50 -33.00
C LEU A 547 -2.92 35.32 -31.80
N ASP A 548 -4.10 34.79 -32.07
CA ASP A 548 -5.02 34.32 -31.04
C ASP A 548 -4.47 33.04 -30.43
N ARG A 549 -4.33 33.01 -29.11
CA ARG A 549 -3.73 31.85 -28.42
C ARG A 549 -4.55 30.57 -28.56
N GLN A 550 -5.89 30.68 -28.67
CA GLN A 550 -6.78 29.53 -28.69
C GLN A 550 -6.95 28.96 -30.10
N GLN A 551 -7.05 29.84 -31.11
CA GLN A 551 -7.37 29.44 -32.48
C GLN A 551 -6.16 29.48 -33.43
N GLY A 552 -5.10 30.25 -33.08
CA GLY A 552 -3.94 30.46 -33.94
C GLY A 552 -4.22 31.39 -35.13
N ASP A 553 -5.27 32.20 -35.07
CA ASP A 553 -5.61 33.18 -36.10
C ASP A 553 -4.92 34.52 -35.89
N TRP A 554 -4.69 35.26 -36.98
CA TRP A 554 -4.06 36.57 -36.91
C TRP A 554 -4.97 37.55 -36.17
N LEU A 555 -4.52 38.03 -34.99
CA LEU A 555 -5.18 39.14 -34.29
C LEU A 555 -4.74 40.47 -34.88
N LEU A 556 -3.51 40.53 -35.38
CA LEU A 556 -2.98 41.63 -36.18
C LEU A 556 -2.24 41.06 -37.39
N PRO A 557 -2.24 41.76 -38.54
CA PRO A 557 -1.36 41.39 -39.64
C PRO A 557 0.10 41.44 -39.17
N PRO A 558 1.00 40.59 -39.73
CA PRO A 558 2.43 40.65 -39.42
C PRO A 558 2.97 42.07 -39.62
N LEU A 559 3.58 42.63 -38.58
CA LEU A 559 4.13 43.98 -38.62
C LEU A 559 5.61 43.93 -38.98
N ASP A 560 5.99 44.69 -39.99
CA ASP A 560 7.39 44.86 -40.38
C ASP A 560 8.02 45.98 -39.55
N LEU A 561 8.90 45.59 -38.63
CA LEU A 561 9.65 46.49 -37.78
C LEU A 561 10.92 47.03 -38.46
N LYS A 562 11.26 46.58 -39.67
CA LYS A 562 12.47 47.02 -40.41
C LYS A 562 13.80 46.78 -39.68
N SER A 563 13.80 46.01 -38.59
CA SER A 563 14.99 45.62 -37.84
C SER A 563 14.80 44.26 -37.17
N PRO A 564 15.80 43.36 -37.23
CA PRO A 564 15.77 42.06 -36.58
C PRO A 564 15.42 42.15 -35.09
N GLN A 565 14.53 41.27 -34.62
CA GLN A 565 14.18 41.18 -33.21
C GLN A 565 15.05 40.13 -32.52
N PHE A 566 16.15 40.57 -31.90
CA PHE A 566 17.07 39.70 -31.17
C PHE A 566 16.63 39.38 -29.74
N PHE A 567 15.67 40.12 -29.19
CA PHE A 567 15.20 39.98 -27.82
C PHE A 567 13.69 39.74 -27.79
N ARG A 568 13.22 39.07 -26.74
CA ARG A 568 11.78 38.84 -26.56
C ARG A 568 11.10 40.20 -26.35
N PRO A 569 9.94 40.45 -26.97
CA PRO A 569 9.10 41.61 -26.65
C PRO A 569 8.79 41.64 -25.15
N LEU A 570 8.59 42.81 -24.55
CA LEU A 570 8.14 42.89 -23.16
C LEU A 570 6.67 43.31 -23.14
N LEU A 571 5.80 42.42 -22.68
CA LEU A 571 4.36 42.70 -22.59
C LEU A 571 4.09 43.67 -21.44
N HIS A 572 3.26 44.67 -21.70
CA HIS A 572 2.92 45.77 -20.79
C HIS A 572 1.41 46.04 -20.84
N GLU A 573 0.83 46.65 -19.81
CA GLU A 573 -0.62 46.98 -19.75
C GLU A 573 -1.09 47.91 -20.87
N LYS A 574 -0.17 48.64 -21.52
CA LYS A 574 -0.47 49.49 -22.68
C LYS A 574 -0.22 48.80 -24.02
N GLY A 575 0.47 47.66 -24.05
CA GLY A 575 0.86 46.97 -25.29
C GLY A 575 2.13 46.11 -25.16
N ALA A 576 3.05 46.22 -26.11
CA ALA A 576 4.35 45.54 -26.06
C ALA A 576 5.51 46.50 -26.31
N TYR A 577 6.56 46.40 -25.48
CA TYR A 577 7.84 47.06 -25.74
C TYR A 577 8.68 46.21 -26.68
N LEU A 578 9.23 46.86 -27.71
CA LEU A 578 10.06 46.26 -28.74
C LEU A 578 11.38 47.02 -28.82
N LEU A 579 12.50 46.29 -28.95
CA LEU A 579 13.79 46.90 -29.15
C LEU A 579 14.11 47.00 -30.64
N GLN A 580 14.49 48.21 -31.06
CA GLN A 580 14.92 48.52 -32.41
C GLN A 580 16.19 49.37 -32.37
N GLY A 581 17.35 48.72 -32.32
CA GLY A 581 18.65 49.38 -32.27
C GLY A 581 18.77 50.31 -31.06
N GLU A 582 18.74 51.62 -31.33
CA GLU A 582 18.83 52.71 -30.34
C GLU A 582 17.47 53.10 -29.73
N GLN A 583 16.38 52.45 -30.14
CA GLN A 583 15.01 52.81 -29.77
C GLN A 583 14.32 51.69 -28.99
N ILE A 584 13.58 52.09 -27.96
CA ILE A 584 12.51 51.29 -27.37
C ILE A 584 11.21 51.79 -27.99
N LEU A 585 10.48 50.90 -28.64
CA LEU A 585 9.18 51.19 -29.20
C LEU A 585 8.08 50.63 -28.30
N LEU A 586 7.00 51.37 -28.12
CA LEU A 586 5.75 50.88 -27.55
C LEU A 586 4.75 50.64 -28.67
N LEU A 587 4.37 49.38 -28.87
CA LEU A 587 3.30 48.99 -29.76
C LEU A 587 2.01 48.85 -28.94
N PRO A 588 1.00 49.72 -29.08
CA PRO A 588 -0.15 49.76 -28.19
C PRO A 588 -1.22 48.71 -28.55
N LEU A 589 -0.83 47.43 -28.44
CA LEU A 589 -1.60 46.26 -28.91
C LEU A 589 -3.03 46.20 -28.37
N TRP A 590 -3.23 46.62 -27.11
CA TRP A 590 -4.52 46.49 -26.41
C TRP A 590 -5.44 47.71 -26.59
N SER A 591 -5.01 48.75 -27.32
CA SER A 591 -5.80 49.97 -27.49
C SER A 591 -7.16 49.68 -28.16
N GLU A 592 -8.26 49.79 -27.42
CA GLU A 592 -9.61 49.50 -27.93
C GLU A 592 -10.20 50.60 -28.80
N LYS A 593 -9.76 51.85 -28.62
CA LYS A 593 -10.41 53.02 -29.21
C LYS A 593 -10.09 53.24 -30.69
N ASP A 594 -8.98 52.69 -31.19
CA ASP A 594 -8.57 52.86 -32.58
C ASP A 594 -7.73 51.65 -33.07
N PRO A 595 -8.32 50.75 -33.88
CA PRO A 595 -7.62 49.60 -34.43
C PRO A 595 -6.39 49.97 -35.28
N LYS A 596 -6.37 51.15 -35.91
CA LYS A 596 -5.21 51.59 -36.72
C LYS A 596 -3.98 51.87 -35.88
N LYS A 597 -4.18 52.33 -34.63
CA LYS A 597 -3.07 52.60 -33.70
C LYS A 597 -2.40 51.33 -33.19
N ARG A 598 -3.07 50.18 -33.25
CA ARG A 598 -2.50 48.89 -32.79
C ARG A 598 -1.31 48.43 -33.64
N THR A 599 -1.20 48.94 -34.86
CA THR A 599 -0.14 48.59 -35.82
C THR A 599 0.95 49.65 -35.93
N GLU A 600 0.80 50.78 -35.25
CA GLU A 600 1.75 51.89 -35.27
C GLU A 600 2.60 51.88 -34.00
N ALA A 601 3.85 51.43 -34.14
CA ALA A 601 4.82 51.47 -33.06
C ALA A 601 5.27 52.91 -32.78
N GLN A 602 5.15 53.34 -31.53
CA GLN A 602 5.55 54.68 -31.08
C GLN A 602 6.91 54.63 -30.41
N ILE A 603 7.75 55.64 -30.61
CA ILE A 603 9.02 55.74 -29.88
C ILE A 603 8.72 56.02 -28.41
N PHE A 604 9.04 55.06 -27.55
CA PHE A 604 8.92 55.19 -26.10
C PHE A 604 10.17 55.84 -25.51
N ALA A 605 11.35 55.37 -25.94
CA ALA A 605 12.63 55.95 -25.57
C ALA A 605 13.61 55.85 -26.76
N LYS A 606 14.55 56.79 -26.86
CA LYS A 606 15.61 56.78 -27.86
C LYS A 606 16.92 57.24 -27.24
N GLU A 607 17.96 56.46 -27.46
CA GLU A 607 19.30 56.73 -26.95
C GLU A 607 20.31 56.94 -28.09
N LYS A 608 21.56 57.24 -27.73
CA LYS A 608 22.67 57.41 -28.68
C LYS A 608 23.43 56.10 -28.96
N GLU A 609 23.13 55.06 -28.18
CA GLU A 609 23.79 53.77 -28.25
C GLU A 609 22.73 52.70 -28.42
N SER A 610 23.05 51.65 -29.18
CA SER A 610 22.14 50.52 -29.34
C SER A 610 22.01 49.72 -28.06
N PHE A 611 20.79 49.27 -27.76
CA PHE A 611 20.55 48.37 -26.65
C PHE A 611 21.10 46.98 -26.94
N SER A 612 21.69 46.34 -25.93
CA SER A 612 22.37 45.04 -26.06
C SER A 612 21.80 43.95 -25.16
N CYS A 613 20.74 44.24 -24.39
CA CYS A 613 20.03 43.26 -23.58
C CYS A 613 18.51 43.39 -23.73
N GLN A 614 17.79 42.30 -23.43
CA GLN A 614 16.33 42.32 -23.35
C GLN A 614 15.88 43.35 -22.28
N PRO A 615 14.83 44.13 -22.54
CA PRO A 615 14.31 45.04 -21.54
C PRO A 615 13.52 44.26 -20.50
N GLU A 616 13.67 44.62 -19.23
CA GLU A 616 13.00 43.97 -18.11
C GLU A 616 12.21 45.00 -17.31
N GLN A 617 10.98 44.64 -16.92
CA GLN A 617 10.12 45.50 -16.10
C GLN A 617 10.11 45.01 -14.65
N PHE A 618 10.11 45.96 -13.72
CA PHE A 618 9.91 45.68 -12.32
C PHE A 618 9.20 46.86 -11.64
N GLU A 619 8.05 46.60 -11.03
CA GLU A 619 7.17 47.60 -10.41
C GLU A 619 6.87 48.78 -11.35
N GLU A 620 7.32 50.00 -11.05
CA GLU A 620 7.15 51.19 -11.89
C GLU A 620 8.28 51.43 -12.91
N TYR A 621 9.31 50.57 -12.97
CA TYR A 621 10.49 50.80 -13.80
C TYR A 621 10.57 49.86 -15.00
N LEU A 622 11.08 50.39 -16.10
CA LEU A 622 11.56 49.64 -17.26
C LEU A 622 13.08 49.79 -17.32
N THR A 623 13.79 48.68 -17.30
CA THR A 623 15.26 48.66 -17.32
C THR A 623 15.79 48.08 -18.63
N CYS A 624 16.82 48.69 -19.18
CA CYS A 624 17.54 48.20 -20.36
C CYS A 624 19.00 48.65 -20.31
N ALA A 625 19.89 47.97 -21.00
CA ALA A 625 21.31 48.32 -21.05
C ALA A 625 21.82 48.37 -22.48
N SER A 626 22.68 49.36 -22.78
CA SER A 626 23.62 49.31 -23.90
C SER A 626 24.85 48.52 -23.47
N SER A 627 25.84 48.41 -24.37
CA SER A 627 27.10 47.76 -24.02
C SER A 627 27.69 48.38 -22.76
N ASN A 628 27.77 49.70 -22.61
CA ASN A 628 28.50 50.35 -21.50
C ASN A 628 27.60 51.15 -20.54
N ARG A 629 26.27 51.09 -20.65
CA ARG A 629 25.37 51.97 -19.88
C ARG A 629 24.07 51.27 -19.51
N LEU A 630 23.61 51.54 -18.29
CA LEU A 630 22.31 51.14 -17.80
C LEU A 630 21.32 52.30 -17.91
N PHE A 631 20.13 51.98 -18.40
CA PHE A 631 19.00 52.89 -18.53
C PHE A 631 17.84 52.36 -17.69
N VAL A 632 17.26 53.25 -16.89
CA VAL A 632 16.06 53.00 -16.10
C VAL A 632 15.07 54.09 -16.47
N TYR A 633 13.93 53.68 -16.98
CA TYR A 633 12.83 54.55 -17.34
C TYR A 633 11.67 54.32 -16.39
N GLU A 634 10.87 55.34 -16.14
CA GLU A 634 9.54 55.10 -15.60
C GLU A 634 8.70 54.41 -16.68
N LYS A 635 8.16 53.23 -16.37
CA LYS A 635 7.50 52.35 -17.35
C LYS A 635 6.29 52.99 -18.02
N ASN A 636 5.66 54.00 -17.41
CA ASN A 636 4.40 54.56 -17.88
C ASN A 636 4.56 55.80 -18.75
N THR A 637 5.61 56.59 -18.50
CA THR A 637 5.86 57.88 -19.14
C THR A 637 7.01 57.80 -20.14
N GLY A 638 7.95 56.86 -19.96
CA GLY A 638 9.20 56.81 -20.73
C GLY A 638 10.23 57.83 -20.27
N GLU A 639 9.95 58.57 -19.19
CA GLU A 639 10.92 59.50 -18.62
C GLU A 639 12.11 58.72 -18.06
N ALA A 640 13.32 59.14 -18.46
CA ALA A 640 14.55 58.55 -17.96
C ALA A 640 14.71 58.89 -16.48
N PHE A 641 14.51 57.89 -15.62
CA PHE A 641 14.74 57.97 -14.18
C PHE A 641 16.24 57.97 -13.87
N LEU A 642 17.00 57.12 -14.56
CA LEU A 642 18.46 57.00 -14.38
C LEU A 642 19.15 56.57 -15.67
N GLN A 643 20.27 57.22 -15.97
CA GLN A 643 21.24 56.75 -16.95
C GLN A 643 22.62 56.73 -16.32
N ARG A 644 23.28 55.58 -16.28
CA ARG A 644 24.60 55.46 -15.65
C ARG A 644 25.54 54.57 -16.45
N PRO A 645 26.81 54.99 -16.63
CA PRO A 645 27.81 54.12 -17.23
C PRO A 645 27.98 52.89 -16.35
N LEU A 646 28.05 51.74 -17.00
CA LEU A 646 28.45 50.48 -16.43
C LEU A 646 29.97 50.41 -16.47
N SER A 647 30.54 49.74 -15.49
CA SER A 647 31.99 49.59 -15.40
C SER A 647 32.58 48.73 -16.50
N ASP A 648 31.75 47.92 -17.16
CA ASP A 648 32.16 47.03 -18.21
C ASP A 648 30.98 46.69 -19.12
N ALA A 649 31.30 46.10 -20.27
CA ALA A 649 30.32 45.70 -21.23
C ALA A 649 29.40 44.61 -20.68
N VAL A 650 28.08 44.76 -20.81
CA VAL A 650 27.11 43.79 -20.26
C VAL A 650 26.82 42.65 -21.21
N GLN A 651 26.53 41.47 -20.66
CA GLN A 651 26.13 40.29 -21.39
C GLN A 651 24.90 39.63 -20.76
N GLY A 652 23.94 39.26 -21.59
CA GLY A 652 22.71 38.59 -21.18
C GLY A 652 21.63 39.52 -20.62
N THR A 653 20.48 38.95 -20.31
CA THR A 653 19.32 39.66 -19.75
C THR A 653 19.54 39.96 -18.26
N PRO A 654 19.26 41.19 -17.77
CA PRO A 654 19.32 41.50 -16.35
C PRO A 654 18.46 40.55 -15.51
N LEU A 655 18.90 40.25 -14.30
CA LEU A 655 18.01 39.73 -13.26
C LEU A 655 17.61 40.91 -12.36
N LEU A 656 16.31 41.06 -12.09
CA LEU A 656 15.76 42.09 -11.22
C LEU A 656 15.23 41.46 -9.92
N SER A 657 15.48 42.12 -8.78
CA SER A 657 14.96 41.69 -7.48
C SER A 657 14.69 42.90 -6.57
N LYS A 658 13.74 42.79 -5.65
CA LYS A 658 13.43 43.83 -4.64
C LYS A 658 14.11 43.52 -3.32
N GLU A 659 14.84 44.49 -2.79
CA GLU A 659 15.28 44.51 -1.39
C GLU A 659 14.56 45.64 -0.65
N SER A 660 14.56 45.61 0.69
CA SER A 660 13.77 46.52 1.55
C SER A 660 14.00 48.03 1.32
N GLU A 661 15.09 48.42 0.64
CA GLU A 661 15.47 49.81 0.40
C GLU A 661 15.55 50.23 -1.08
N GLY A 662 15.26 49.33 -2.04
CA GLY A 662 15.41 49.66 -3.47
C GLY A 662 15.35 48.49 -4.45
N LEU A 663 15.59 48.79 -5.73
CA LEU A 663 15.66 47.84 -6.83
C LEU A 663 17.08 47.30 -6.98
N MET A 664 17.22 45.97 -7.02
CA MET A 664 18.48 45.29 -7.29
C MET A 664 18.51 44.82 -8.73
N ILE A 665 19.59 45.17 -9.42
CA ILE A 665 19.82 44.82 -10.82
C ILE A 665 21.12 44.03 -10.90
N TYR A 666 21.05 42.85 -11.51
CA TYR A 666 22.19 41.95 -11.63
C TYR A 666 22.53 41.68 -13.09
N PHE A 667 23.82 41.65 -13.40
CA PHE A 667 24.31 41.48 -14.77
C PHE A 667 25.57 40.63 -14.83
N PHE A 668 25.73 39.87 -15.92
CA PHE A 668 27.05 39.40 -16.33
C PHE A 668 27.72 40.44 -17.22
N THR A 669 29.04 40.52 -17.12
CA THR A 669 29.87 41.38 -17.96
C THR A 669 30.70 40.56 -18.93
N ILE A 670 31.18 41.19 -20.01
CA ILE A 670 32.10 40.59 -20.98
C ILE A 670 33.43 40.22 -20.30
N ASN A 671 33.86 40.93 -19.25
CA ASN A 671 35.01 40.50 -18.46
C ASN A 671 34.71 39.39 -17.46
N ARG A 672 33.62 38.62 -17.64
CA ARG A 672 33.31 37.41 -16.88
C ARG A 672 33.08 37.70 -15.39
N THR A 673 32.45 38.83 -15.08
CA THR A 673 32.02 39.17 -13.72
C THR A 673 30.51 39.28 -13.64
N PHE A 674 29.97 38.89 -12.50
CA PHE A 674 28.59 39.09 -12.10
C PHE A 674 28.54 40.30 -11.16
N GLU A 675 27.84 41.34 -11.59
CA GLU A 675 27.75 42.61 -10.88
C GLU A 675 26.35 42.85 -10.35
N LYS A 676 26.27 43.49 -9.18
CA LYS A 676 25.03 43.92 -8.53
C LYS A 676 25.01 45.43 -8.40
N TYR A 677 23.91 46.01 -8.84
CA TYR A 677 23.60 47.43 -8.74
C TYR A 677 22.39 47.59 -7.83
N HIS A 678 22.58 48.29 -6.72
CA HIS A 678 21.49 48.68 -5.83
C HIS A 678 21.04 50.09 -6.18
N LEU A 679 19.82 50.19 -6.71
CA LEU A 679 19.17 51.44 -7.05
C LEU A 679 18.24 51.86 -5.90
N THR A 680 18.56 52.96 -5.24
CA THR A 680 17.66 53.68 -4.34
C THR A 680 17.23 55.00 -4.97
N LYS A 681 16.18 55.65 -4.46
CA LYS A 681 15.58 56.87 -5.05
C LYS A 681 16.58 57.93 -5.52
N ASN A 682 17.75 58.06 -4.86
CA ASN A 682 18.75 59.09 -5.19
C ASN A 682 20.18 58.55 -5.43
N ASN A 683 20.41 57.23 -5.40
CA ASN A 683 21.78 56.70 -5.50
C ASN A 683 21.83 55.30 -6.15
N MET A 684 22.91 55.03 -6.88
CA MET A 684 23.21 53.71 -7.42
C MET A 684 24.53 53.22 -6.82
N LYS A 685 24.46 52.16 -6.01
CA LYS A 685 25.66 51.53 -5.43
C LYS A 685 25.99 50.25 -6.21
N ARG A 686 27.17 50.24 -6.83
CA ARG A 686 27.73 49.06 -7.52
C ARG A 686 28.47 48.17 -6.53
N ARG A 687 28.37 46.85 -6.71
CA ARG A 687 29.23 45.84 -6.10
C ARG A 687 29.52 44.72 -7.09
N SER A 688 30.77 44.28 -7.17
CA SER A 688 31.10 43.02 -7.82
C SER A 688 30.69 41.88 -6.89
N LEU A 689 30.04 40.86 -7.43
CA LEU A 689 29.60 39.72 -6.65
C LEU A 689 30.53 38.54 -6.88
N TRP A 690 30.77 38.16 -8.12
CA TRP A 690 31.56 36.98 -8.41
C TRP A 690 32.12 37.02 -9.84
N PRO A 691 33.34 36.55 -10.13
CA PRO A 691 34.32 36.03 -9.19
C PRO A 691 34.91 37.14 -8.32
N VAL A 692 35.17 36.81 -7.05
CA VAL A 692 35.87 37.72 -6.12
C VAL A 692 37.38 37.60 -6.32
N LYS A 693 37.84 36.40 -6.69
CA LYS A 693 39.26 36.08 -6.81
C LYS A 693 39.69 35.83 -8.26
N PRO A 694 40.94 36.19 -8.65
CA PRO A 694 41.44 35.96 -10.00
C PRO A 694 41.41 34.50 -10.45
N GLU A 695 41.58 33.54 -9.55
CA GLU A 695 41.59 32.11 -9.88
C GLU A 695 40.20 31.63 -10.34
N GLU A 696 39.13 32.13 -9.74
CA GLU A 696 37.76 31.80 -10.13
C GLU A 696 37.43 32.32 -11.54
N LYS A 697 38.03 33.45 -11.94
CA LYS A 697 37.91 34.01 -13.30
C LYS A 697 38.56 33.11 -14.36
N GLN A 698 39.47 32.22 -13.97
CA GLN A 698 40.10 31.25 -14.86
C GLN A 698 39.31 29.93 -14.98
N LEU A 699 38.28 29.72 -14.15
CA LEU A 699 37.47 28.49 -14.18
C LEU A 699 36.67 28.33 -15.47
N PHE A 700 36.41 29.42 -16.19
CA PHE A 700 35.72 29.41 -17.47
C PHE A 700 36.19 30.55 -18.38
N ILE A 701 36.09 30.31 -19.68
CA ILE A 701 36.39 31.25 -20.75
C ILE A 701 35.11 31.56 -21.55
N GLY A 702 34.10 30.69 -21.45
CA GLY A 702 32.81 30.84 -22.11
C GLY A 702 32.00 32.04 -21.61
N ASN A 703 31.04 32.43 -22.43
CA ASN A 703 30.15 33.55 -22.18
C ASN A 703 28.88 33.08 -21.43
N CYS A 704 28.28 33.97 -20.64
CA CYS A 704 26.98 33.77 -20.00
C CYS A 704 25.89 34.51 -20.78
N TRP A 705 25.28 33.88 -21.78
CA TRP A 705 24.24 34.51 -22.60
C TRP A 705 22.83 34.39 -22.03
N VAL A 706 22.63 33.45 -21.13
CA VAL A 706 21.32 33.06 -20.59
C VAL A 706 21.10 33.77 -19.26
N GLN A 707 19.86 34.15 -18.96
CA GLN A 707 19.50 34.70 -17.66
C GLN A 707 19.81 33.68 -16.55
N PRO A 708 20.49 34.09 -15.46
CA PRO A 708 20.75 33.20 -14.35
C PRO A 708 19.47 32.88 -13.57
N LEU A 709 19.43 31.70 -12.95
CA LEU A 709 18.33 31.25 -12.11
C LEU A 709 18.67 31.50 -10.63
N LEU A 710 17.87 32.32 -9.95
CA LEU A 710 18.01 32.57 -8.51
C LEU A 710 17.07 31.64 -7.73
N SER A 711 17.64 30.84 -6.82
CA SER A 711 16.88 29.91 -5.99
C SER A 711 16.31 30.57 -4.73
N SER A 712 15.05 30.24 -4.43
CA SER A 712 14.38 30.52 -3.17
C SER A 712 14.27 29.30 -2.24
N PHE A 713 14.75 28.12 -2.67
CA PHE A 713 14.69 26.88 -1.89
C PHE A 713 15.57 26.98 -0.63
N PRO A 714 15.10 26.64 0.59
CA PRO A 714 15.76 27.03 1.85
C PRO A 714 17.27 26.74 1.97
N PRO A 715 17.79 25.52 1.69
CA PRO A 715 19.24 25.27 1.75
C PRO A 715 19.99 26.05 0.66
N LEU A 716 19.35 26.33 -0.46
CA LEU A 716 19.90 27.06 -1.62
C LEU A 716 19.38 28.50 -1.69
N GLN A 717 18.89 29.07 -0.58
CA GLN A 717 18.28 30.38 -0.58
C GLN A 717 19.35 31.40 -0.97
N GLU A 718 19.01 32.29 -1.91
CA GLU A 718 19.94 33.27 -2.48
C GLU A 718 21.10 32.60 -3.27
N THR A 719 20.93 31.38 -3.76
CA THR A 719 21.94 30.74 -4.64
C THR A 719 21.59 30.98 -6.10
N LEU A 720 22.55 31.53 -6.84
CA LEU A 720 22.47 31.80 -8.26
C LEU A 720 23.07 30.65 -9.07
N PHE A 721 22.30 30.13 -10.01
CA PHE A 721 22.75 29.14 -10.97
C PHE A 721 22.90 29.75 -12.34
N PHE A 722 24.02 29.49 -13.02
CA PHE A 722 24.22 29.93 -14.39
C PHE A 722 25.17 29.01 -15.14
N GLY A 723 24.93 28.89 -16.44
CA GLY A 723 25.74 28.09 -17.34
C GLY A 723 26.54 28.96 -18.32
N THR A 724 27.64 28.40 -18.80
CA THR A 724 28.55 29.06 -19.74
C THR A 724 28.62 28.30 -21.07
N THR A 725 29.04 29.00 -22.13
CA THR A 725 29.16 28.39 -23.46
C THR A 725 30.25 27.34 -23.61
N ASP A 726 31.20 27.27 -22.68
CA ASP A 726 32.23 26.22 -22.61
C ASP A 726 31.81 25.03 -21.75
N GLY A 727 30.54 24.99 -21.32
CA GLY A 727 29.94 23.84 -20.64
C GLY A 727 30.17 23.81 -19.14
N HIS A 728 30.44 24.95 -18.50
CA HIS A 728 30.52 25.03 -17.05
C HIS A 728 29.18 25.51 -16.48
N LEU A 729 28.69 24.78 -15.48
CA LEU A 729 27.57 25.16 -14.64
C LEU A 729 28.10 25.59 -13.28
N PHE A 730 27.68 26.75 -12.81
CA PHE A 730 28.11 27.32 -11.55
C PHE A 730 26.93 27.51 -10.61
N ALA A 731 27.19 27.31 -9.31
CA ALA A 731 26.31 27.72 -8.23
C ALA A 731 27.06 28.69 -7.32
N VAL A 732 26.56 29.92 -7.24
CA VAL A 732 27.18 31.00 -6.46
C VAL A 732 26.18 31.48 -5.43
N THR A 733 26.52 31.38 -4.15
CA THR A 733 25.66 31.90 -3.09
C THR A 733 25.82 33.41 -2.98
N MET A 734 24.69 34.08 -2.88
CA MET A 734 24.57 35.52 -2.73
C MET A 734 24.40 35.96 -1.27
N LYS A 735 24.46 35.01 -0.33
CA LYS A 735 24.44 35.29 1.11
C LYS A 735 25.66 36.10 1.51
N GLY A 736 25.44 37.36 1.88
CA GLY A 736 26.48 38.28 2.34
C GLY A 736 26.74 39.43 1.37
N ARG A 737 27.94 40.01 1.42
CA ARG A 737 28.28 41.21 0.61
C ARG A 737 28.87 40.87 -0.77
N GLU A 738 29.38 39.66 -0.93
CA GLU A 738 30.05 39.15 -2.13
C GLU A 738 29.49 37.77 -2.46
N GLY A 739 29.54 37.39 -3.72
CA GLY A 739 29.15 36.07 -4.20
C GLY A 739 30.26 35.05 -3.92
N LYS A 740 29.91 33.91 -3.33
CA LYS A 740 30.85 32.83 -3.06
C LYS A 740 30.51 31.59 -3.88
N LEU A 741 31.51 31.01 -4.54
CA LEU A 741 31.33 29.74 -5.24
C LEU A 741 30.92 28.64 -4.24
N VAL A 742 29.78 28.00 -4.48
CA VAL A 742 29.30 26.84 -3.71
C VAL A 742 29.83 25.56 -4.34
N TRP A 743 29.65 25.43 -5.65
CA TRP A 743 30.15 24.32 -6.46
C TRP A 743 30.14 24.70 -7.95
N HIS A 744 30.86 23.93 -8.75
CA HIS A 744 30.82 24.01 -10.21
C HIS A 744 30.85 22.61 -10.81
N TYR A 745 30.30 22.45 -12.01
CA TYR A 745 30.31 21.19 -12.75
C TYR A 745 30.53 21.44 -14.24
N ARG A 746 31.25 20.54 -14.93
CA ARG A 746 31.45 20.61 -16.37
C ARG A 746 30.60 19.57 -17.09
N VAL A 747 29.60 20.04 -17.82
CA VAL A 747 28.76 19.21 -18.69
C VAL A 747 29.45 18.91 -20.02
N GLY A 748 28.91 17.98 -20.80
CA GLY A 748 29.49 17.54 -22.07
C GLY A 748 29.37 18.56 -23.22
N GLY A 749 28.51 19.57 -23.09
CA GLY A 749 28.25 20.55 -24.14
C GLY A 749 28.01 21.98 -23.62
N SER A 750 27.94 22.94 -24.55
CA SER A 750 27.65 24.34 -24.25
C SER A 750 26.26 24.49 -23.63
N ILE A 751 26.15 25.27 -22.55
CA ILE A 751 24.85 25.63 -21.95
C ILE A 751 24.39 26.94 -22.59
N ARG A 752 23.36 26.86 -23.44
CA ARG A 752 22.78 28.04 -24.13
C ARG A 752 21.27 28.20 -23.92
N SER A 753 20.67 27.26 -23.20
CA SER A 753 19.24 27.25 -22.88
C SER A 753 19.01 27.75 -21.45
N GLU A 754 17.84 28.32 -21.21
CA GLU A 754 17.38 28.69 -19.86
C GLU A 754 17.42 27.49 -18.93
N LEU A 755 18.01 27.69 -17.74
CA LEU A 755 18.02 26.69 -16.69
C LEU A 755 16.60 26.60 -16.12
N THR A 756 16.11 25.40 -15.87
CA THR A 756 14.76 25.19 -15.31
C THR A 756 14.87 24.47 -13.98
N ALA A 757 14.18 24.96 -12.95
CA ALA A 757 14.15 24.32 -11.64
C ALA A 757 12.72 23.88 -11.29
N MET A 758 12.60 22.69 -10.71
CA MET A 758 11.37 22.20 -10.09
C MET A 758 11.60 22.11 -8.58
N VAL A 759 10.75 22.79 -7.81
CA VAL A 759 10.90 22.92 -6.36
C VAL A 759 9.72 22.24 -5.66
N SER A 760 10.00 21.29 -4.77
CA SER A 760 9.04 20.75 -3.80
C SER A 760 9.45 21.16 -2.38
N LYS A 761 8.65 20.75 -1.38
CA LYS A 761 8.88 21.12 0.03
C LYS A 761 10.27 20.71 0.54
N ASP A 762 10.82 19.61 0.02
CA ASP A 762 12.00 18.89 0.49
C ASP A 762 13.07 18.69 -0.59
N ARG A 763 12.84 19.18 -1.82
CA ARG A 763 13.72 18.91 -2.96
C ARG A 763 13.76 20.06 -3.95
N PHE A 764 14.93 20.26 -4.54
CA PHE A 764 15.15 21.14 -5.67
C PHE A 764 15.83 20.34 -6.80
N ASP A 765 15.14 20.23 -7.94
CA ASP A 765 15.63 19.52 -9.13
C ASP A 765 15.95 20.57 -10.21
N LEU A 766 17.23 20.73 -10.56
CA LEU A 766 17.72 21.66 -11.58
C LEU A 766 18.00 20.91 -12.89
N TYR A 767 17.31 21.33 -13.94
CA TYR A 767 17.42 20.80 -15.29
C TYR A 767 18.29 21.72 -16.15
N VAL A 768 19.30 21.13 -16.78
CA VAL A 768 20.33 21.84 -17.56
C VAL A 768 20.42 21.25 -18.96
N PRO A 769 19.68 21.82 -19.92
CA PRO A 769 19.78 21.41 -21.32
C PRO A 769 21.11 21.88 -21.93
N CYS A 770 21.76 20.99 -22.65
CA CYS A 770 23.10 21.19 -23.21
C CYS A 770 23.10 20.92 -24.73
N LEU A 771 24.00 21.59 -25.46
CA LEU A 771 24.12 21.43 -26.92
C LEU A 771 24.73 20.07 -27.36
N ASP A 772 25.09 19.21 -26.44
CA ASP A 772 25.46 17.80 -26.69
C ASP A 772 24.22 16.88 -26.75
N ASN A 773 23.05 17.46 -27.08
CA ASN A 773 21.73 16.84 -27.08
C ASN A 773 21.25 16.32 -25.72
N SER A 774 21.96 16.67 -24.65
CA SER A 774 21.73 16.07 -23.35
C SER A 774 21.02 17.01 -22.39
N VAL A 775 20.17 16.44 -21.53
CA VAL A 775 19.61 17.16 -20.38
C VAL A 775 20.18 16.58 -19.11
N TYR A 776 20.93 17.40 -18.37
CA TYR A 776 21.49 17.03 -17.07
C TYR A 776 20.51 17.41 -15.96
N LEU A 777 20.31 16.52 -14.97
CA LEU A 777 19.59 16.79 -13.75
C LEU A 777 20.54 16.82 -12.56
N PHE A 778 20.51 17.95 -11.85
CA PHE A 778 21.19 18.16 -10.59
C PHE A 778 20.14 18.20 -9.49
N ARG A 779 20.22 17.27 -8.54
CA ARG A 779 19.23 17.12 -7.47
C ARG A 779 19.80 17.50 -6.13
N PHE A 780 19.01 18.28 -5.39
CA PHE A 780 19.33 18.78 -4.06
C PHE A 780 18.25 18.37 -3.07
N THR A 781 18.68 17.90 -1.91
CA THR A 781 17.82 17.57 -0.77
C THR A 781 17.79 18.73 0.24
N ASP A 782 16.93 18.64 1.25
CA ASP A 782 16.76 19.67 2.28
C ASP A 782 18.02 19.95 3.13
N LYS A 783 19.06 19.10 3.03
CA LYS A 783 20.29 19.18 3.81
C LYS A 783 21.53 19.57 3.00
N GLU A 784 21.48 19.50 1.67
CA GLU A 784 22.69 19.54 0.83
C GLU A 784 22.81 20.83 0.02
N LEU A 785 24.01 21.40 0.02
CA LEU A 785 24.39 22.57 -0.79
C LEU A 785 24.97 22.17 -2.16
N GLN A 786 25.38 20.91 -2.30
CA GLN A 786 25.90 20.34 -3.54
C GLN A 786 24.92 19.32 -4.08
N PRO A 787 24.82 19.17 -5.40
CA PRO A 787 23.95 18.18 -5.99
C PRO A 787 24.57 16.79 -5.85
N THR A 788 23.71 15.78 -5.76
CA THR A 788 24.08 14.39 -6.06
C THR A 788 24.67 14.27 -7.48
N GLU A 789 25.36 13.16 -7.78
CA GLU A 789 25.96 12.96 -9.12
C GLU A 789 24.94 13.27 -10.24
N PRO A 790 25.29 14.16 -11.19
CA PRO A 790 24.32 14.63 -12.15
C PRO A 790 23.92 13.53 -13.11
N LEU A 791 22.61 13.41 -13.27
CA LEU A 791 22.02 12.38 -14.11
C LEU A 791 21.84 12.92 -15.52
N LYS A 792 22.40 12.22 -16.50
CA LYS A 792 22.13 12.46 -17.91
C LYS A 792 20.79 11.81 -18.26
N ILE A 793 19.71 12.59 -18.29
CA ILE A 793 18.33 12.06 -18.40
C ILE A 793 17.91 11.79 -19.85
N TYR A 794 18.53 12.47 -20.81
CA TYR A 794 18.17 12.38 -22.22
C TYR A 794 19.46 12.40 -23.07
N PRO A 795 19.61 11.55 -24.09
CA PRO A 795 20.64 11.65 -25.12
C PRO A 795 20.23 12.49 -26.34
#